data_AF-A0A814V4W8-F1
#
_entry.id   AF-A0A814V4W8-F1
#
_cell.length_a   1.000
_cell.length_b   1.000
_cell.length_c   1.000
_cell.angle_alpha   90.00
_cell.angle_beta   90.00
_cell.angle_gamma   90.00
#
_symmetry.space_group_name_H-M   'P 1'
#
loop_
_entity.id
_entity.type
_entity.pdbx_description
1 polymer ?
#
loop_
_entity_poly.entity_id
_entity_poly.type
_entity_poly.pdbx_seq_one_letter_code
_entity_poly.pdbx_strand_id
1 'polypeptide(L)'
;MATLITARQNDPTYSNDVERRLRSIVGVKLTPFQDEYDVKEPLGRGKTSTCYRCIHRQTRQEYAVKIIKDASINDPSDEIELLFRYNQLTHIIRMRDAFFNAPKVYIVTELMRGGELFDKIRQEKSLSERESAKIMNVIIKTIEQLHRNSIVHRDLQPRNIMYVNESRQPSSLRIVDLGFAKQQRAENGLLMTPCFTKEYAAPEVLSRKKYDESCDIWSLGILLYTLLAGNTPFALDRNDSHDLILARTAVKLQFTGPTWDRVTDNAKALVSAMLDVDPKKRPTALELCKHPWFADMDSLPNTKLSNIQDHNLVRHNLDATFHAINANPSKNLTLGPIGDSNLFKRRNERTNHQQQTGKIFCNYLWDTMRILSVPIIVSVLLVSILSNVNAYKSYSKHELWRVYVRNNEQVARMLEFSRIAHLHGINFWSEEFRMNIPIIVSVPPESVEDFAEYLLSSDSKIEYDIMMNDIGTVIEQQKLTHKVRPSTMNADDFAYDKYHTIDEIHAWIDKMVQTYPTLASTFTVGQSYEKRDMKGLKISSSKLARKRDGTPVNQKKAVWWDGGIHAREWISPATNIFIAHALLSNYSKDPNITHLVDQFDYYILPVFNVDGYAYTWTKDRLWRKTRSKTSIPLCYGADPNRNWDYKWCEGGASRDPCSDTYCGHKAFSEVETTQVSQFIGAHNDTIVHYINFHSFSQLWMTPWGYTTKKPDQFKLQDDGSAAAVNALTAVYGTQYVHGNIGATIYIASGNTVDWTSGTANVIFSYAVELRDTGEYGFLLPEDQIIPTGQETLAGEMALLKYIEGHVYG
;
A
#
# COMPACT_ATOMS: atom_id res chain seq x y z
N MET A 1 17.30 -26.61 7.37
CA MET A 1 16.30 -27.32 6.54
C MET A 1 15.08 -26.45 6.13
N ALA A 2 15.20 -25.11 6.11
CA ALA A 2 14.23 -24.18 5.49
C ALA A 2 14.73 -23.64 4.12
N THR A 3 15.95 -24.01 3.74
CA THR A 3 16.58 -23.80 2.43
C THR A 3 15.94 -24.63 1.30
N LEU A 4 15.07 -25.60 1.63
CA LEU A 4 14.53 -26.59 0.68
C LEU A 4 13.11 -26.27 0.15
N ILE A 5 12.46 -25.19 0.60
CA ILE A 5 11.06 -24.90 0.24
C ILE A 5 10.92 -23.62 -0.60
N THR A 6 11.71 -22.58 -0.33
CA THR A 6 11.86 -21.45 -1.27
C THR A 6 12.63 -21.85 -2.53
N ALA A 7 13.44 -22.91 -2.44
CA ALA A 7 14.01 -23.56 -3.62
C ALA A 7 12.97 -24.31 -4.47
N ARG A 8 11.75 -24.60 -3.96
CA ARG A 8 10.68 -25.24 -4.74
C ARG A 8 9.83 -24.24 -5.53
N GLN A 9 9.54 -23.04 -5.02
CA GLN A 9 8.67 -22.09 -5.73
C GLN A 9 9.39 -21.33 -6.88
N ASN A 10 10.72 -21.22 -6.79
CA ASN A 10 11.60 -20.80 -7.90
C ASN A 10 12.12 -21.98 -8.72
N ASP A 11 11.60 -23.19 -8.47
CA ASP A 11 11.83 -24.34 -9.32
C ASP A 11 10.83 -24.27 -10.49
N PRO A 12 11.27 -24.39 -11.76
CA PRO A 12 10.36 -24.64 -12.86
C PRO A 12 9.38 -25.80 -12.57
N THR A 13 9.67 -26.71 -11.62
CA THR A 13 8.73 -27.74 -11.18
C THR A 13 7.47 -27.23 -10.45
N TYR A 14 7.48 -26.12 -9.71
CA TYR A 14 6.30 -25.66 -8.92
C TYR A 14 5.26 -24.88 -9.75
N SER A 15 5.72 -24.01 -10.66
CA SER A 15 4.85 -23.44 -11.69
C SER A 15 4.23 -24.59 -12.51
N ASN A 16 5.05 -25.58 -12.88
CA ASN A 16 4.57 -26.81 -13.47
C ASN A 16 3.62 -27.62 -12.55
N ASP A 17 3.74 -27.55 -11.22
CA ASP A 17 2.87 -28.29 -10.29
C ASP A 17 1.48 -27.66 -10.17
N VAL A 18 1.36 -26.33 -10.15
CA VAL A 18 0.06 -25.64 -10.18
C VAL A 18 -0.62 -25.85 -11.52
N GLU A 19 0.12 -25.66 -12.62
CA GLU A 19 -0.41 -25.95 -13.96
C GLU A 19 -0.83 -27.42 -14.11
N ARG A 20 -0.01 -28.36 -13.63
CA ARG A 20 -0.32 -29.79 -13.66
C ARG A 20 -1.58 -30.09 -12.84
N ARG A 21 -1.73 -29.49 -11.65
CA ARG A 21 -2.93 -29.63 -10.83
C ARG A 21 -4.15 -29.10 -11.56
N LEU A 22 -4.14 -27.87 -12.05
CA LEU A 22 -5.27 -27.28 -12.79
C LEU A 22 -5.63 -28.06 -14.06
N ARG A 23 -4.64 -28.54 -14.80
CA ARG A 23 -4.84 -29.42 -15.99
C ARG A 23 -5.38 -30.80 -15.61
N SER A 24 -5.16 -31.27 -14.38
CA SER A 24 -5.63 -32.57 -13.90
C SER A 24 -7.02 -32.56 -13.28
N ILE A 25 -7.55 -31.39 -12.92
CA ILE A 25 -8.90 -31.27 -12.36
C ILE A 25 -9.91 -31.60 -13.45
N VAL A 26 -10.67 -32.68 -13.23
CA VAL A 26 -11.75 -33.11 -14.12
C VAL A 26 -12.80 -32.00 -14.21
N GLY A 27 -13.06 -31.53 -15.43
CA GLY A 27 -14.02 -30.44 -15.69
C GLY A 27 -13.38 -29.09 -16.02
N VAL A 28 -12.08 -28.91 -15.80
CA VAL A 28 -11.35 -27.72 -16.26
C VAL A 28 -11.06 -27.83 -17.77
N LYS A 29 -11.53 -26.85 -18.54
CA LYS A 29 -11.35 -26.74 -19.98
C LYS A 29 -10.02 -26.06 -20.31
N LEU A 30 -9.32 -26.56 -21.33
CA LEU A 30 -8.06 -25.98 -21.83
C LEU A 30 -8.24 -25.19 -23.13
N THR A 31 -9.44 -25.24 -23.72
CA THR A 31 -9.82 -24.41 -24.86
C THR A 31 -9.86 -22.93 -24.45
N PRO A 32 -9.60 -21.99 -25.38
CA PRO A 32 -9.76 -20.56 -25.12
C PRO A 32 -11.16 -20.24 -24.56
N PHE A 33 -11.22 -19.54 -23.43
CA PHE A 33 -12.47 -19.09 -22.81
C PHE A 33 -13.35 -18.30 -23.81
N GLN A 34 -12.73 -17.51 -24.68
CA GLN A 34 -13.40 -16.67 -25.68
C GLN A 34 -14.14 -17.45 -26.75
N ASP A 35 -13.87 -18.75 -26.90
CA ASP A 35 -14.57 -19.61 -27.86
C ASP A 35 -16.02 -19.85 -27.41
N GLU A 36 -16.25 -19.92 -26.10
CA GLU A 36 -17.55 -20.25 -25.51
C GLU A 36 -18.25 -19.04 -24.87
N TYR A 37 -17.51 -17.99 -24.48
CA TYR A 37 -18.04 -16.87 -23.71
C TYR A 37 -17.58 -15.50 -24.20
N ASP A 38 -18.50 -14.54 -24.23
CA ASP A 38 -18.20 -13.13 -24.42
C ASP A 38 -18.15 -12.41 -23.07
N VAL A 39 -17.00 -11.81 -22.72
CA VAL A 39 -16.88 -10.93 -21.54
C VAL A 39 -17.62 -9.62 -21.77
N LYS A 40 -18.28 -9.10 -20.73
CA LYS A 40 -19.03 -7.84 -20.72
C LYS A 40 -18.49 -6.90 -19.65
N GLU A 41 -19.34 -6.09 -19.03
CA GLU A 41 -18.95 -5.13 -18.01
C GLU A 41 -18.41 -5.80 -16.72
N PRO A 42 -17.52 -5.12 -15.99
CA PRO A 42 -17.06 -5.60 -14.69
C PRO A 42 -18.20 -5.58 -13.66
N LEU A 43 -18.26 -6.63 -12.84
CA LEU A 43 -19.17 -6.75 -11.70
C LEU A 43 -18.48 -6.38 -10.37
N GLY A 44 -17.17 -6.60 -10.28
CA GLY A 44 -16.39 -6.28 -9.07
C GLY A 44 -14.90 -6.62 -9.22
N ARG A 45 -14.03 -5.98 -8.44
CA ARG A 45 -12.57 -6.17 -8.52
C ARG A 45 -12.00 -6.54 -7.15
N GLY A 46 -11.34 -7.69 -7.07
CA GLY A 46 -10.55 -8.12 -5.91
C GLY A 46 -9.06 -7.86 -6.11
N LYS A 47 -8.25 -8.20 -5.09
CA LYS A 47 -6.79 -8.01 -5.09
C LYS A 47 -6.09 -8.73 -6.24
N THR A 48 -6.53 -9.95 -6.57
CA THR A 48 -5.85 -10.85 -7.51
C THR A 48 -6.74 -11.39 -8.62
N SER A 49 -8.05 -11.11 -8.55
CA SER A 49 -9.04 -11.49 -9.55
C SER A 49 -9.99 -10.34 -9.88
N THR A 50 -10.61 -10.38 -11.05
CA THR A 50 -11.65 -9.43 -11.43
C THR A 50 -12.86 -10.20 -11.96
N CYS A 51 -14.04 -9.87 -11.43
CA CYS A 51 -15.30 -10.50 -11.78
C CYS A 51 -15.99 -9.68 -12.86
N TYR A 52 -16.43 -10.33 -13.93
CA TYR A 52 -17.15 -9.72 -15.04
C TYR A 52 -18.46 -10.45 -15.28
N ARG A 53 -19.43 -9.75 -15.86
CA ARG A 53 -20.55 -10.43 -16.49
C ARG A 53 -20.04 -11.06 -17.79
N CYS A 54 -20.51 -12.26 -18.11
CA CYS A 54 -20.22 -12.91 -19.39
C CYS A 54 -21.47 -13.56 -19.97
N ILE A 55 -21.47 -13.76 -21.29
CA ILE A 55 -22.58 -14.36 -22.02
C ILE A 55 -22.07 -15.60 -22.75
N HIS A 56 -22.68 -16.76 -22.49
CA HIS A 56 -22.36 -17.97 -23.24
C HIS A 56 -22.84 -17.83 -24.69
N ARG A 57 -21.94 -18.03 -25.65
CA ARG A 57 -22.15 -17.67 -27.06
C ARG A 57 -23.29 -18.44 -27.71
N GLN A 58 -23.40 -19.74 -27.43
CA GLN A 58 -24.42 -20.60 -28.03
C GLN A 58 -25.81 -20.45 -27.39
N THR A 59 -25.88 -20.50 -26.05
CA THR A 59 -27.16 -20.47 -25.33
C THR A 59 -27.66 -19.05 -25.07
N ARG A 60 -26.80 -18.04 -25.28
CA ARG A 60 -27.07 -16.63 -24.94
C ARG A 60 -27.36 -16.38 -23.46
N GLN A 61 -27.09 -17.36 -22.60
CA GLN A 61 -27.35 -17.26 -21.17
C GLN A 61 -26.23 -16.48 -20.47
N GLU A 62 -26.62 -15.66 -19.50
CA GLU A 62 -25.71 -14.79 -18.75
C GLU A 62 -25.17 -15.46 -17.49
N TYR A 63 -23.89 -15.21 -17.21
CA TYR A 63 -23.13 -15.75 -16.10
C TYR A 63 -22.21 -14.68 -15.51
N ALA A 64 -21.60 -14.98 -14.37
CA ALA A 64 -20.45 -14.24 -13.86
C ALA A 64 -19.17 -15.03 -14.15
N VAL A 65 -18.07 -14.34 -14.46
CA VAL A 65 -16.76 -14.96 -14.60
C VAL A 65 -15.75 -14.25 -13.69
N LYS A 66 -15.14 -15.01 -12.78
CA LYS A 66 -13.99 -14.58 -11.99
C LYS A 66 -12.73 -14.89 -12.78
N ILE A 67 -12.00 -13.85 -13.19
CA ILE A 67 -10.77 -13.96 -13.96
C ILE A 67 -9.58 -13.76 -13.02
N ILE A 68 -8.80 -14.81 -12.82
CA ILE A 68 -7.53 -14.79 -12.08
C ILE A 68 -6.41 -14.56 -13.09
N LYS A 69 -5.64 -13.50 -12.90
CA LYS A 69 -4.64 -13.05 -13.89
C LYS A 69 -3.43 -13.98 -14.00
N ASP A 70 -3.04 -14.58 -12.87
CA ASP A 70 -1.92 -15.49 -12.78
C ASP A 70 -2.17 -16.57 -11.72
N ALA A 71 -2.38 -17.81 -12.18
CA ALA A 71 -2.62 -18.97 -11.34
C ALA A 71 -1.38 -19.42 -10.55
N SER A 72 -0.17 -19.06 -10.98
CA SER A 72 1.06 -19.40 -10.24
C SER A 72 1.23 -18.57 -8.97
N ILE A 73 0.64 -17.36 -8.97
CA ILE A 73 0.63 -16.45 -7.82
C ILE A 73 -0.57 -16.75 -6.91
N ASN A 74 -1.73 -17.05 -7.49
CA ASN A 74 -2.95 -17.39 -6.75
C ASN A 74 -3.53 -18.71 -7.28
N ASP A 75 -3.11 -19.81 -6.68
CA ASP A 75 -3.55 -21.17 -7.02
C ASP A 75 -5.02 -21.37 -6.66
N PRO A 76 -5.96 -21.42 -7.62
CA PRO A 76 -7.38 -21.59 -7.36
C PRO A 76 -7.81 -23.07 -7.37
N SER A 77 -6.87 -24.01 -7.40
CA SER A 77 -7.18 -25.44 -7.55
C SER A 77 -8.14 -25.94 -6.48
N ASP A 78 -7.90 -25.57 -5.22
CA ASP A 78 -8.76 -25.96 -4.09
C ASP A 78 -10.18 -25.37 -4.23
N GLU A 79 -10.32 -24.12 -4.64
CA GLU A 79 -11.62 -23.44 -4.86
C GLU A 79 -12.41 -24.15 -5.97
N ILE A 80 -11.76 -24.43 -7.10
CA ILE A 80 -12.38 -25.09 -8.27
C ILE A 80 -12.81 -26.51 -7.90
N GLU A 81 -11.96 -27.28 -7.20
CA GLU A 81 -12.31 -28.63 -6.76
C GLU A 81 -13.52 -28.64 -5.83
N LEU A 82 -13.57 -27.73 -4.86
CA LEU A 82 -14.71 -27.61 -3.94
C LEU A 82 -15.98 -27.20 -4.69
N LEU A 83 -15.91 -26.21 -5.58
CA LEU A 83 -17.05 -25.77 -6.38
C LEU A 83 -17.58 -26.87 -7.30
N PHE A 84 -16.73 -27.68 -7.93
CA PHE A 84 -17.18 -28.84 -8.71
C PHE A 84 -17.81 -29.90 -7.81
N ARG A 85 -17.18 -30.22 -6.68
CA ARG A 85 -17.62 -31.31 -5.78
C ARG A 85 -18.93 -31.02 -5.06
N TYR A 86 -19.21 -29.75 -4.78
CA TYR A 86 -20.38 -29.32 -4.00
C TYR A 86 -21.38 -28.49 -4.82
N ASN A 87 -21.29 -28.54 -6.15
CA ASN A 87 -22.16 -27.79 -7.08
C ASN A 87 -23.66 -28.11 -6.91
N GLN A 88 -23.98 -29.28 -6.33
CA GLN A 88 -25.33 -29.73 -6.01
C GLN A 88 -25.93 -29.09 -4.74
N LEU A 89 -25.12 -28.45 -3.89
CA LEU A 89 -25.63 -27.81 -2.67
C LEU A 89 -26.45 -26.56 -3.04
N THR A 90 -27.72 -26.55 -2.63
CA THR A 90 -28.70 -25.53 -3.07
C THR A 90 -28.31 -24.10 -2.72
N HIS A 91 -27.54 -23.88 -1.65
CA HIS A 91 -27.20 -22.56 -1.11
C HIS A 91 -25.71 -22.20 -1.23
N ILE A 92 -24.94 -22.94 -2.03
CA ILE A 92 -23.60 -22.57 -2.47
C ILE A 92 -23.69 -22.10 -3.93
N ILE A 93 -22.90 -21.10 -4.31
CA ILE A 93 -22.86 -20.62 -5.69
C ILE A 93 -22.55 -21.76 -6.65
N ARG A 94 -23.36 -21.88 -7.71
CA ARG A 94 -23.16 -22.92 -8.71
C ARG A 94 -22.09 -22.52 -9.71
N MET A 95 -21.11 -23.40 -9.88
CA MET A 95 -20.10 -23.28 -10.93
C MET A 95 -20.60 -23.99 -12.19
N ARG A 96 -20.52 -23.28 -13.31
CA ARG A 96 -20.91 -23.78 -14.63
C ARG A 96 -19.71 -24.43 -15.32
N ASP A 97 -18.63 -23.67 -15.44
CA ASP A 97 -17.43 -24.03 -16.20
C ASP A 97 -16.18 -23.42 -15.55
N ALA A 98 -15.04 -24.06 -15.76
CA ALA A 98 -13.73 -23.51 -15.40
C ALA A 98 -12.79 -23.65 -16.60
N PHE A 99 -12.00 -22.61 -16.89
CA PHE A 99 -11.02 -22.63 -17.97
C PHE A 99 -9.63 -22.30 -17.44
N PHE A 100 -8.63 -23.02 -17.95
CA PHE A 100 -7.24 -22.70 -17.75
C PHE A 100 -6.59 -22.31 -19.08
N ASN A 101 -6.38 -21.02 -19.27
CA ASN A 101 -5.66 -20.46 -20.41
C ASN A 101 -4.43 -19.73 -19.88
N ALA A 102 -3.37 -20.50 -19.62
CA ALA A 102 -2.16 -20.06 -18.91
C ALA A 102 -1.67 -18.66 -19.35
N PRO A 103 -1.35 -17.75 -18.40
CA PRO A 103 -1.35 -17.95 -16.95
C PRO A 103 -2.72 -17.75 -16.28
N LYS A 104 -3.79 -17.49 -17.06
CA LYS A 104 -5.10 -17.09 -16.54
C LYS A 104 -6.00 -18.28 -16.23
N VAL A 105 -6.81 -18.11 -15.18
CA VAL A 105 -7.91 -19.02 -14.83
C VAL A 105 -9.23 -18.26 -14.87
N TYR A 106 -10.25 -18.88 -15.43
CA TYR A 106 -11.60 -18.34 -15.53
C TYR A 106 -12.55 -19.28 -14.79
N ILE A 107 -13.22 -18.79 -13.76
CA ILE A 107 -14.23 -19.54 -13.01
C ILE A 107 -15.59 -18.93 -13.36
N VAL A 108 -16.43 -19.69 -14.08
CA VAL A 108 -17.74 -19.24 -14.55
C VAL A 108 -18.81 -19.77 -13.60
N THR A 109 -19.60 -18.88 -13.02
CA THR A 109 -20.65 -19.19 -12.05
C THR A 109 -22.00 -18.61 -12.48
N GLU A 110 -23.08 -19.05 -11.81
CA GLU A 110 -24.37 -18.36 -11.93
C GLU A 110 -24.25 -16.87 -11.55
N LEU A 111 -25.04 -16.03 -12.22
CA LEU A 111 -25.05 -14.59 -12.01
C LEU A 111 -25.99 -14.21 -10.86
N MET A 112 -25.46 -13.56 -9.82
CA MET A 112 -26.23 -13.09 -8.66
C MET A 112 -26.81 -11.70 -8.93
N ARG A 113 -28.10 -11.62 -9.29
CA ARG A 113 -28.76 -10.33 -9.61
C ARG A 113 -29.38 -9.64 -8.41
N GLY A 114 -29.59 -10.36 -7.31
CA GLY A 114 -30.33 -9.84 -6.15
C GLY A 114 -29.52 -8.94 -5.22
N GLY A 115 -28.23 -8.75 -5.47
CA GLY A 115 -27.30 -8.02 -4.60
C GLY A 115 -26.86 -8.83 -3.38
N GLU A 116 -26.11 -8.17 -2.51
CA GLU A 116 -25.59 -8.76 -1.27
C GLU A 116 -26.69 -8.83 -0.20
N LEU A 117 -26.50 -9.70 0.81
CA LEU A 117 -27.42 -9.84 1.94
C LEU A 117 -27.74 -8.50 2.61
N PHE A 118 -26.73 -7.64 2.73
CA PHE A 118 -26.86 -6.35 3.39
C PHE A 118 -27.43 -5.22 2.53
N ASP A 119 -27.47 -5.37 1.21
CA ASP A 119 -28.25 -4.46 0.35
C ASP A 119 -29.74 -4.51 0.72
N LYS A 120 -30.23 -5.70 1.11
CA LYS A 120 -31.60 -5.86 1.62
C LYS A 120 -31.82 -5.08 2.92
N ILE A 121 -30.90 -5.16 3.88
CA ILE A 121 -31.01 -4.44 5.16
C ILE A 121 -30.94 -2.93 4.96
N ARG A 122 -30.04 -2.47 4.08
CA ARG A 122 -29.92 -1.06 3.72
C ARG A 122 -31.21 -0.51 3.11
N GLN A 123 -31.89 -1.30 2.26
CA GLN A 123 -33.13 -0.89 1.61
C GLN A 123 -34.37 -1.00 2.52
N GLU A 124 -34.48 -2.08 3.29
CA GLU A 124 -35.65 -2.35 4.14
C GLU A 124 -35.58 -1.66 5.52
N LYS A 125 -34.44 -1.01 5.82
CA LYS A 125 -34.08 -0.25 7.05
C LYS A 125 -33.98 -1.07 8.33
N SER A 126 -34.78 -2.13 8.46
CA SER A 126 -34.73 -3.10 9.55
C SER A 126 -35.47 -4.38 9.16
N LEU A 127 -35.00 -5.49 9.72
CA LEU A 127 -35.66 -6.78 9.64
C LEU A 127 -36.42 -7.05 10.94
N SER A 128 -37.44 -7.88 10.86
CA SER A 128 -38.02 -8.53 12.04
C SER A 128 -37.11 -9.65 12.54
N GLU A 129 -37.32 -10.06 13.78
CA GLU A 129 -36.65 -11.24 14.34
C GLU A 129 -36.97 -12.50 13.51
N ARG A 130 -38.22 -12.63 13.06
CA ARG A 130 -38.68 -13.71 12.18
C ARG A 130 -37.93 -13.75 10.84
N GLU A 131 -37.76 -12.61 10.17
CA GLU A 131 -37.02 -12.53 8.91
C GLU A 131 -35.53 -12.87 9.10
N SER A 132 -34.93 -12.35 10.17
CA SER A 132 -33.55 -12.65 10.55
C SER A 132 -33.35 -14.14 10.80
N ALA A 133 -34.30 -14.79 11.50
CA ALA A 133 -34.27 -16.23 11.74
C ALA A 133 -34.36 -17.04 10.44
N LYS A 134 -35.23 -16.65 9.50
CA LYS A 134 -35.35 -17.32 8.18
C LYS A 134 -34.06 -17.25 7.37
N ILE A 135 -33.38 -16.10 7.38
CA ILE A 135 -32.08 -15.90 6.72
C ILE A 135 -31.01 -16.78 7.41
N MET A 136 -30.89 -16.67 8.73
CA MET A 136 -29.88 -17.41 9.49
C MET A 136 -30.08 -18.92 9.41
N ASN A 137 -31.31 -19.40 9.38
CA ASN A 137 -31.61 -20.82 9.22
C ASN A 137 -31.09 -21.38 7.89
N VAL A 138 -31.18 -20.61 6.79
CA VAL A 138 -30.61 -21.00 5.50
C VAL A 138 -29.08 -21.06 5.58
N ILE A 139 -28.45 -20.02 6.12
CA ILE A 139 -26.99 -19.93 6.21
C ILE A 139 -26.45 -21.03 7.12
N ILE A 140 -26.99 -21.21 8.32
CA ILE A 140 -26.54 -22.22 9.29
C ILE A 140 -26.71 -23.63 8.73
N LYS A 141 -27.83 -23.95 8.07
CA LYS A 141 -28.00 -25.25 7.40
C LYS A 141 -26.96 -25.49 6.31
N THR A 142 -26.57 -24.43 5.60
CA THR A 142 -25.53 -24.51 4.58
C THR A 142 -24.16 -24.75 5.21
N ILE A 143 -23.84 -24.07 6.32
CA ILE A 143 -22.60 -24.27 7.07
C ILE A 143 -22.54 -25.64 7.74
N GLU A 144 -23.64 -26.14 8.29
CA GLU A 144 -23.74 -27.50 8.83
C GLU A 144 -23.42 -28.54 7.75
N GLN A 145 -23.94 -28.36 6.53
CA GLN A 145 -23.63 -29.25 5.41
C GLN A 145 -22.14 -29.22 5.04
N LEU A 146 -21.50 -28.04 5.06
CA LEU A 146 -20.05 -27.92 4.85
C LEU A 146 -19.27 -28.60 5.99
N HIS A 147 -19.58 -28.28 7.26
CA HIS A 147 -18.93 -28.84 8.45
C HIS A 147 -19.08 -30.37 8.52
N ARG A 148 -20.23 -30.91 8.14
CA ARG A 148 -20.48 -32.36 8.06
C ARG A 148 -19.62 -33.05 7.00
N ASN A 149 -19.22 -32.32 5.95
CA ASN A 149 -18.24 -32.77 4.96
C ASN A 149 -16.80 -32.40 5.34
N SER A 150 -16.58 -31.99 6.59
CA SER A 150 -15.30 -31.53 7.13
C SER A 150 -14.71 -30.34 6.39
N ILE A 151 -15.57 -29.45 5.86
CA ILE A 151 -15.16 -28.22 5.18
C ILE A 151 -15.43 -27.06 6.11
N VAL A 152 -14.40 -26.26 6.38
CA VAL A 152 -14.51 -25.00 7.11
C VAL A 152 -14.43 -23.85 6.13
N HIS A 153 -15.35 -22.89 6.23
CA HIS A 153 -15.45 -21.78 5.27
C HIS A 153 -14.39 -20.70 5.51
N ARG A 154 -14.15 -20.32 6.77
CA ARG A 154 -13.07 -19.42 7.26
C ARG A 154 -13.20 -17.94 6.90
N ASP A 155 -14.01 -17.57 5.91
CA ASP A 155 -14.27 -16.15 5.57
C ASP A 155 -15.78 -15.84 5.48
N LEU A 156 -16.58 -16.31 6.45
CA LEU A 156 -18.02 -16.04 6.46
C LEU A 156 -18.30 -14.59 6.80
N GLN A 157 -18.92 -13.90 5.86
CA GLN A 157 -19.30 -12.52 6.03
C GLN A 157 -20.38 -12.10 5.01
N PRO A 158 -21.01 -10.95 5.23
CA PRO A 158 -22.12 -10.50 4.40
C PRO A 158 -21.81 -10.34 2.91
N ARG A 159 -20.63 -9.82 2.55
CA ARG A 159 -20.22 -9.64 1.14
C ARG A 159 -20.11 -10.97 0.37
N ASN A 160 -19.89 -12.06 1.10
CA ASN A 160 -19.78 -13.42 0.55
C ASN A 160 -21.14 -14.13 0.54
N ILE A 161 -22.25 -13.42 0.82
CA ILE A 161 -23.61 -13.96 0.84
C ILE A 161 -24.49 -13.09 -0.08
N MET A 162 -24.96 -13.66 -1.18
CA MET A 162 -25.72 -12.93 -2.20
C MET A 162 -27.05 -13.58 -2.51
N TYR A 163 -27.97 -12.78 -3.06
CA TYR A 163 -29.23 -13.25 -3.60
C TYR A 163 -29.11 -13.52 -5.10
N VAL A 164 -29.64 -14.66 -5.56
CA VAL A 164 -29.69 -15.00 -6.98
C VAL A 164 -30.51 -13.98 -7.78
N ASN A 165 -31.59 -13.47 -7.20
CA ASN A 165 -32.55 -12.60 -7.89
C ASN A 165 -33.12 -11.51 -6.98
N GLU A 166 -33.75 -10.52 -7.61
CA GLU A 166 -34.29 -9.32 -6.96
C GLU A 166 -35.44 -9.59 -5.97
N SER A 167 -36.01 -10.80 -5.96
CA SER A 167 -37.03 -11.17 -4.96
C SER A 167 -36.47 -11.21 -3.54
N ARG A 168 -35.15 -11.40 -3.41
CA ARG A 168 -34.39 -11.43 -2.14
C ARG A 168 -35.06 -12.24 -1.03
N GLN A 169 -35.63 -13.38 -1.43
CA GLN A 169 -36.20 -14.36 -0.52
C GLN A 169 -35.07 -15.20 0.09
N PRO A 170 -35.20 -15.66 1.35
CA PRO A 170 -34.17 -16.51 1.97
C PRO A 170 -33.81 -17.75 1.13
N SER A 171 -34.77 -18.31 0.38
CA SER A 171 -34.55 -19.46 -0.50
C SER A 171 -33.61 -19.18 -1.69
N SER A 172 -33.42 -17.90 -2.07
CA SER A 172 -32.52 -17.50 -3.15
C SER A 172 -31.12 -17.09 -2.66
N LEU A 173 -30.80 -17.29 -1.37
CA LEU A 173 -29.47 -17.03 -0.83
C LEU A 173 -28.43 -18.04 -1.33
N ARG A 174 -27.23 -17.53 -1.63
CA ARG A 174 -26.02 -18.29 -1.98
C ARG A 174 -24.83 -17.76 -1.20
N ILE A 175 -23.97 -18.66 -0.74
CA ILE A 175 -22.60 -18.33 -0.34
C ILE A 175 -21.75 -18.35 -1.60
N VAL A 176 -21.04 -17.26 -1.89
CA VAL A 176 -20.45 -17.00 -3.22
C VAL A 176 -18.92 -17.09 -3.29
N ASP A 177 -18.23 -17.23 -2.17
CA ASP A 177 -16.76 -17.28 -2.13
C ASP A 177 -16.26 -18.45 -1.28
N LEU A 178 -15.66 -19.45 -1.93
CA LEU A 178 -14.99 -20.58 -1.28
C LEU A 178 -13.47 -20.51 -1.42
N GLY A 179 -12.91 -19.37 -1.83
CA GLY A 179 -11.46 -19.19 -2.02
C GLY A 179 -10.62 -19.42 -0.75
N PHE A 180 -11.27 -19.34 0.42
CA PHE A 180 -10.66 -19.67 1.72
C PHE A 180 -11.22 -20.94 2.34
N ALA A 181 -12.14 -21.65 1.70
CA ALA A 181 -12.66 -22.88 2.27
C ALA A 181 -11.57 -23.98 2.28
N LYS A 182 -11.61 -24.87 3.27
CA LYS A 182 -10.64 -25.96 3.36
C LYS A 182 -11.23 -27.23 3.96
N GLN A 183 -10.90 -28.37 3.37
CA GLN A 183 -11.23 -29.67 3.93
C GLN A 183 -10.24 -30.03 5.05
N GLN A 184 -10.74 -30.25 6.26
CA GLN A 184 -9.96 -30.78 7.38
C GLN A 184 -9.49 -32.20 7.04
N ARG A 185 -8.16 -32.42 7.00
CA ARG A 185 -7.60 -33.77 6.82
C ARG A 185 -7.50 -34.46 8.18
N ALA A 186 -8.03 -35.68 8.24
CA ALA A 186 -8.07 -36.51 9.43
C ALA A 186 -6.65 -36.90 9.86
N GLU A 187 -6.10 -36.18 10.84
CA GLU A 187 -5.13 -36.73 11.79
C GLU A 187 -4.99 -35.84 13.04
N ASN A 188 -5.33 -34.54 12.98
CA ASN A 188 -5.45 -33.70 14.19
C ASN A 188 -6.46 -32.52 14.13
N GLY A 189 -7.39 -32.46 13.15
CA GLY A 189 -8.55 -31.51 13.10
C GLY A 189 -8.29 -29.99 13.04
N LEU A 190 -7.07 -29.52 13.32
CA LEU A 190 -6.77 -28.12 13.59
C LEU A 190 -6.16 -27.38 12.36
N LEU A 191 -6.65 -26.17 12.11
CA LEU A 191 -6.24 -25.26 11.02
C LEU A 191 -5.21 -24.23 11.54
N MET A 192 -4.23 -23.89 10.69
CA MET A 192 -3.07 -23.05 11.06
C MET A 192 -2.87 -21.80 10.19
N THR A 193 -3.61 -21.68 9.08
CA THR A 193 -3.39 -20.66 8.04
C THR A 193 -4.39 -19.52 8.22
N PRO A 194 -4.02 -18.35 8.77
CA PRO A 194 -4.97 -17.27 9.01
C PRO A 194 -5.46 -16.67 7.69
N CYS A 195 -6.76 -16.79 7.44
CA CYS A 195 -7.48 -16.13 6.36
C CYS A 195 -8.82 -15.64 6.89
N PHE A 196 -9.05 -14.32 6.97
CA PHE A 196 -10.26 -13.76 7.56
C PHE A 196 -10.43 -12.28 7.25
N THR A 197 -11.66 -11.80 7.43
CA THR A 197 -12.01 -10.37 7.46
C THR A 197 -12.15 -9.90 8.91
N LYS A 198 -11.44 -8.82 9.28
CA LYS A 198 -11.14 -8.43 10.67
C LYS A 198 -12.38 -8.26 11.56
N GLU A 199 -13.49 -7.80 11.01
CA GLU A 199 -14.74 -7.51 11.72
C GLU A 199 -15.55 -8.77 12.07
N TYR A 200 -15.32 -9.88 11.38
CA TYR A 200 -16.05 -11.15 11.51
C TYR A 200 -15.20 -12.29 12.05
N ALA A 201 -13.90 -12.04 12.26
CA ALA A 201 -12.94 -13.03 12.71
C ALA A 201 -13.09 -13.33 14.21
N ALA A 202 -12.98 -14.61 14.56
CA ALA A 202 -13.00 -15.05 15.94
C ALA A 202 -11.72 -14.64 16.70
N PRO A 203 -11.75 -14.45 18.03
CA PRO A 203 -10.59 -14.02 18.81
C PRO A 203 -9.38 -14.97 18.69
N GLU A 204 -9.62 -16.27 18.57
CA GLU A 204 -8.56 -17.28 18.35
C GLU A 204 -7.93 -17.22 16.95
N VAL A 205 -8.70 -16.77 15.97
CA VAL A 205 -8.23 -16.52 14.60
C VAL A 205 -7.41 -15.22 14.55
N LEU A 206 -7.88 -14.17 15.22
CA LEU A 206 -7.17 -12.89 15.38
C LEU A 206 -5.86 -13.02 16.18
N SER A 207 -5.85 -13.87 17.21
CA SER A 207 -4.67 -14.15 18.04
C SER A 207 -3.73 -15.22 17.46
N ARG A 208 -3.91 -15.60 16.19
CA ARG A 208 -3.05 -16.54 15.43
C ARG A 208 -2.85 -17.91 16.12
N LYS A 209 -3.85 -18.38 16.87
CA LYS A 209 -3.84 -19.73 17.48
C LYS A 209 -4.35 -20.77 16.48
N LYS A 210 -4.18 -22.06 16.81
CA LYS A 210 -4.85 -23.13 16.05
C LYS A 210 -6.36 -22.98 16.20
N TYR A 211 -7.11 -23.14 15.13
CA TYR A 211 -8.57 -22.99 15.13
C TYR A 211 -9.26 -24.11 14.33
N ASP A 212 -10.56 -24.28 14.54
CA ASP A 212 -11.40 -25.32 13.93
C ASP A 212 -12.70 -24.71 13.39
N GLU A 213 -13.71 -25.53 13.08
CA GLU A 213 -15.00 -25.07 12.55
C GLU A 213 -15.75 -24.07 13.44
N SER A 214 -15.38 -23.96 14.72
CA SER A 214 -15.99 -22.99 15.65
C SER A 214 -15.71 -21.53 15.28
N CYS A 215 -14.75 -21.24 14.39
CA CYS A 215 -14.54 -19.89 13.88
C CYS A 215 -15.70 -19.43 12.99
N ASP A 216 -16.29 -20.34 12.20
CA ASP A 216 -17.46 -20.04 11.36
C ASP A 216 -18.67 -19.73 12.25
N ILE A 217 -18.79 -20.38 13.42
CA ILE A 217 -19.86 -20.12 14.40
C ILE A 217 -19.77 -18.70 14.96
N TRP A 218 -18.56 -18.21 15.25
CA TRP A 218 -18.35 -16.83 15.68
C TRP A 218 -18.78 -15.85 14.59
N SER A 219 -18.35 -16.06 13.35
CA SER A 219 -18.73 -15.19 12.22
C SER A 219 -20.25 -15.16 12.01
N LEU A 220 -20.93 -16.30 12.18
CA LEU A 220 -22.40 -16.39 12.19
C LEU A 220 -23.02 -15.63 13.36
N GLY A 221 -22.36 -15.59 14.52
CA GLY A 221 -22.80 -14.82 15.69
C GLY A 221 -22.73 -13.31 15.47
N ILE A 222 -21.65 -12.84 14.85
CA ILE A 222 -21.50 -11.43 14.43
C ILE A 222 -22.58 -11.08 13.39
N LEU A 223 -22.82 -11.98 12.43
CA LEU A 223 -23.86 -11.81 11.43
C LEU A 223 -25.25 -11.70 12.07
N LEU A 224 -25.63 -12.65 12.94
CA LEU A 224 -26.92 -12.64 13.63
C LEU A 224 -27.10 -11.38 14.48
N TYR A 225 -26.08 -10.98 15.25
CA TYR A 225 -26.12 -9.71 16.00
C TYR A 225 -26.42 -8.54 15.06
N THR A 226 -25.74 -8.48 13.91
CA THR A 226 -25.91 -7.38 12.95
C THR A 226 -27.30 -7.38 12.30
N LEU A 227 -27.87 -8.56 12.02
CA LEU A 227 -29.25 -8.68 11.51
C LEU A 227 -30.29 -8.15 12.50
N LEU A 228 -30.07 -8.37 13.81
CA LEU A 228 -30.99 -7.97 14.88
C LEU A 228 -30.81 -6.50 15.29
N ALA A 229 -29.57 -6.02 15.41
CA ALA A 229 -29.23 -4.72 15.98
C ALA A 229 -29.01 -3.62 14.92
N GLY A 230 -28.66 -3.99 13.69
CA GLY A 230 -28.31 -3.04 12.62
C GLY A 230 -26.90 -2.44 12.74
N ASN A 231 -26.03 -3.00 13.58
CA ASN A 231 -24.62 -2.64 13.72
C ASN A 231 -23.83 -3.87 14.16
N THR A 232 -22.49 -3.86 14.03
CA THR A 232 -21.67 -4.96 14.56
C THR A 232 -21.48 -4.82 16.08
N PRO A 233 -21.22 -5.92 16.82
CA PRO A 233 -21.08 -5.87 18.27
C PRO A 233 -19.75 -5.30 18.77
N PHE A 234 -18.67 -5.40 17.97
CA PHE A 234 -17.32 -5.08 18.43
C PHE A 234 -16.57 -4.04 17.57
N ALA A 235 -16.90 -3.92 16.28
CA ALA A 235 -16.33 -2.92 15.37
C ALA A 235 -17.33 -1.76 15.22
N LEU A 236 -17.17 -0.75 16.07
CA LEU A 236 -18.10 0.37 16.23
C LEU A 236 -17.68 1.60 15.40
N ASP A 237 -16.39 1.73 15.08
CA ASP A 237 -15.78 2.83 14.30
C ASP A 237 -14.87 2.28 13.17
N ARG A 238 -14.74 3.03 12.07
CA ARG A 238 -13.88 2.68 10.92
C ARG A 238 -12.39 2.63 11.26
N ASN A 239 -11.97 3.38 12.28
CA ASN A 239 -10.59 3.45 12.75
C ASN A 239 -10.29 2.49 13.91
N ASP A 240 -11.26 1.64 14.30
CA ASP A 240 -11.02 0.65 15.34
C ASP A 240 -9.86 -0.29 14.92
N SER A 241 -8.81 -0.31 15.73
CA SER A 241 -7.67 -1.22 15.57
C SER A 241 -8.08 -2.66 15.91
N HIS A 242 -7.29 -3.64 15.42
CA HIS A 242 -7.49 -5.04 15.79
C HIS A 242 -7.51 -5.24 17.30
N ASP A 243 -6.62 -4.57 18.04
CA ASP A 243 -6.52 -4.70 19.49
C ASP A 243 -7.71 -4.09 20.22
N LEU A 244 -8.32 -3.03 19.68
CA LEU A 244 -9.52 -2.43 20.24
C LEU A 244 -10.74 -3.34 20.04
N ILE A 245 -10.86 -3.97 18.87
CA ILE A 245 -11.88 -4.99 18.59
C ILE A 245 -11.67 -6.19 19.52
N LEU A 246 -10.44 -6.71 19.63
CA LEU A 246 -10.06 -7.81 20.52
C LEU A 246 -10.34 -7.49 21.99
N ALA A 247 -9.99 -6.30 22.47
CA ALA A 247 -10.28 -5.86 23.83
C ALA A 247 -11.79 -5.84 24.10
N ARG A 248 -12.60 -5.42 23.12
CA ARG A 248 -14.07 -5.48 23.22
C ARG A 248 -14.61 -6.90 23.18
N THR A 249 -13.99 -7.83 22.46
CA THR A 249 -14.38 -9.26 22.49
C THR A 249 -14.17 -9.90 23.86
N ALA A 250 -13.20 -9.42 24.64
CA ALA A 250 -12.94 -9.92 25.99
C ALA A 250 -13.98 -9.45 27.02
N VAL A 251 -14.80 -8.45 26.69
CA VAL A 251 -15.89 -7.96 27.54
C VAL A 251 -17.17 -8.73 27.22
N LYS A 252 -17.90 -9.13 28.26
CA LYS A 252 -19.19 -9.82 28.10
C LYS A 252 -20.19 -8.91 27.38
N LEU A 253 -20.78 -9.42 26.30
CA LEU A 253 -21.82 -8.72 25.54
C LEU A 253 -22.97 -8.26 26.44
N GLN A 254 -23.40 -7.01 26.26
CA GLN A 254 -24.57 -6.45 26.93
C GLN A 254 -25.65 -6.13 25.89
N PHE A 255 -26.86 -6.65 26.10
CA PHE A 255 -28.01 -6.43 25.22
C PHE A 255 -28.86 -5.28 25.78
N THR A 256 -28.35 -4.07 25.67
CA THR A 256 -28.99 -2.86 26.22
C THR A 256 -29.58 -1.99 25.13
N GLY A 257 -30.69 -1.35 25.45
CA GLY A 257 -31.30 -0.33 24.61
C GLY A 257 -32.47 -0.84 23.79
N PRO A 258 -33.19 0.07 23.11
CA PRO A 258 -34.60 -0.19 22.83
C PRO A 258 -34.88 -1.17 21.68
N THR A 259 -33.87 -1.43 20.84
CA THR A 259 -33.90 -2.52 19.87
C THR A 259 -33.88 -3.87 20.59
N TRP A 260 -33.02 -4.02 21.61
CA TRP A 260 -32.85 -5.26 22.37
C TRP A 260 -34.00 -5.54 23.33
N ASP A 261 -34.75 -4.53 23.77
CA ASP A 261 -35.97 -4.71 24.57
C ASP A 261 -37.07 -5.50 23.82
N ARG A 262 -37.01 -5.49 22.48
CA ARG A 262 -37.97 -6.17 21.60
C ARG A 262 -37.50 -7.52 21.08
N VAL A 263 -36.22 -7.84 21.27
CA VAL A 263 -35.60 -9.10 20.86
C VAL A 263 -35.83 -10.15 21.95
N THR A 264 -36.26 -11.36 21.56
CA THR A 264 -36.53 -12.43 22.52
C THR A 264 -35.30 -12.86 23.30
N ASP A 265 -35.49 -13.36 24.52
CA ASP A 265 -34.38 -13.85 25.35
C ASP A 265 -33.69 -15.07 24.72
N ASN A 266 -34.44 -15.89 23.97
CA ASN A 266 -33.87 -17.00 23.19
C ASN A 266 -32.89 -16.51 22.11
N ALA A 267 -33.17 -15.39 21.43
CA ALA A 267 -32.25 -14.80 20.47
C ALA A 267 -30.99 -14.23 21.14
N LYS A 268 -31.13 -13.53 22.27
CA LYS A 268 -30.00 -12.99 23.05
C LYS A 268 -29.10 -14.10 23.59
N ALA A 269 -29.69 -15.18 24.10
CA ALA A 269 -28.98 -16.36 24.55
C ALA A 269 -28.21 -17.03 23.40
N LEU A 270 -28.84 -17.15 22.23
CA LEU A 270 -28.20 -17.70 21.03
C LEU A 270 -26.99 -16.86 20.58
N VAL A 271 -27.14 -15.54 20.47
CA VAL A 271 -26.03 -14.63 20.13
C VAL A 271 -24.88 -14.75 21.13
N SER A 272 -25.21 -14.81 22.43
CA SER A 272 -24.20 -14.98 23.48
C SER A 272 -23.43 -16.29 23.36
N ALA A 273 -24.13 -17.39 23.05
CA ALA A 273 -23.52 -18.71 22.90
C ALA A 273 -22.60 -18.77 21.66
N MET A 274 -22.98 -18.13 20.57
CA MET A 274 -22.17 -18.08 19.34
C MET A 274 -20.94 -17.17 19.48
N LEU A 275 -21.02 -16.12 20.31
CA LEU A 275 -19.95 -15.16 20.57
C LEU A 275 -19.20 -15.42 21.89
N ASP A 276 -19.14 -16.68 22.35
CA ASP A 276 -18.27 -17.06 23.47
C ASP A 276 -16.80 -16.97 23.03
N VAL A 277 -15.97 -16.32 23.85
CA VAL A 277 -14.53 -16.16 23.59
C VAL A 277 -13.82 -17.52 23.61
N ASP A 278 -14.31 -18.49 24.39
CA ASP A 278 -13.82 -19.86 24.40
C ASP A 278 -14.47 -20.64 23.23
N PRO A 279 -13.70 -21.04 22.19
CA PRO A 279 -14.26 -21.71 21.02
C PRO A 279 -14.94 -23.04 21.36
N LYS A 280 -14.53 -23.70 22.44
CA LYS A 280 -15.09 -24.99 22.89
C LYS A 280 -16.47 -24.87 23.53
N LYS A 281 -16.86 -23.66 23.93
CA LYS A 281 -18.18 -23.38 24.51
C LYS A 281 -19.20 -22.98 23.45
N ARG A 282 -18.74 -22.69 22.23
CA ARG A 282 -19.63 -22.36 21.12
C ARG A 282 -20.39 -23.61 20.67
N PRO A 283 -21.69 -23.48 20.35
CA PRO A 283 -22.46 -24.58 19.79
C PRO A 283 -21.94 -24.93 18.39
N THR A 284 -21.98 -26.21 18.04
CA THR A 284 -21.72 -26.67 16.67
C THR A 284 -22.85 -26.23 15.72
N ALA A 285 -22.58 -26.17 14.42
CA ALA A 285 -23.61 -25.83 13.43
C ALA A 285 -24.82 -26.79 13.48
N LEU A 286 -24.58 -28.07 13.80
CA LEU A 286 -25.63 -29.07 13.99
C LEU A 286 -26.51 -28.78 15.22
N GLU A 287 -25.91 -28.33 16.33
CA GLU A 287 -26.65 -27.92 17.53
C GLU A 287 -27.44 -26.65 17.27
N LEU A 288 -26.86 -25.68 16.53
CA LEU A 288 -27.57 -24.48 16.09
C LEU A 288 -28.81 -24.83 15.25
N CYS A 289 -28.73 -25.79 14.32
CA CYS A 289 -29.91 -26.23 13.55
C CYS A 289 -31.06 -26.77 14.40
N LYS A 290 -30.79 -27.22 15.64
CA LYS A 290 -31.76 -27.77 16.59
C LYS A 290 -32.18 -26.76 17.67
N HIS A 291 -31.61 -25.55 17.67
CA HIS A 291 -31.88 -24.56 18.69
C HIS A 291 -33.35 -24.13 18.67
N PRO A 292 -34.03 -23.94 19.83
CA PRO A 292 -35.45 -23.60 19.89
C PRO A 292 -35.83 -22.35 19.07
N TRP A 293 -34.91 -21.38 18.98
CA TRP A 293 -35.09 -20.19 18.16
C TRP A 293 -35.35 -20.48 16.66
N PHE A 294 -34.79 -21.58 16.13
CA PHE A 294 -35.05 -22.03 14.76
C PHE A 294 -36.19 -23.05 14.64
N ALA A 295 -36.49 -23.78 15.71
CA ALA A 295 -37.61 -24.72 15.72
C ALA A 295 -38.97 -23.98 15.63
N ASP A 296 -39.06 -22.83 16.32
CA ASP A 296 -40.31 -22.07 16.44
C ASP A 296 -40.30 -20.76 15.62
N MET A 297 -39.59 -20.71 14.48
CA MET A 297 -39.39 -19.47 13.69
C MET A 297 -40.69 -18.76 13.33
N ASP A 298 -41.76 -19.49 13.03
CA ASP A 298 -43.05 -18.89 12.64
C ASP A 298 -43.79 -18.25 13.82
N SER A 299 -43.41 -18.59 15.06
CA SER A 299 -43.91 -17.96 16.29
C SER A 299 -43.15 -16.69 16.66
N LEU A 300 -41.96 -16.45 16.07
CA LEU A 300 -41.13 -15.29 16.41
C LEU A 300 -41.81 -13.97 16.04
N PRO A 301 -41.51 -12.87 16.76
CA PRO A 301 -42.05 -11.55 16.47
C PRO A 301 -41.82 -11.15 15.01
N ASN A 302 -42.92 -10.84 14.31
CA ASN A 302 -42.89 -10.31 12.93
C ASN A 302 -42.84 -8.78 12.89
N THR A 303 -42.82 -8.14 14.05
CA THR A 303 -42.69 -6.69 14.16
C THR A 303 -41.25 -6.32 13.80
N LYS A 304 -41.09 -5.31 12.94
CA LYS A 304 -39.76 -4.77 12.63
C LYS A 304 -39.09 -4.27 13.92
N LEU A 305 -37.82 -4.63 14.09
CA LEU A 305 -37.07 -4.36 15.32
C LEU A 305 -36.81 -2.85 15.55
N SER A 306 -36.92 -2.02 14.51
CA SER A 306 -36.73 -0.57 14.61
C SER A 306 -38.04 0.19 14.91
N ASN A 307 -38.11 0.88 16.05
CA ASN A 307 -39.02 2.02 16.23
C ASN A 307 -38.52 2.95 17.35
N ILE A 308 -37.60 3.87 17.05
CA ILE A 308 -37.21 5.02 17.89
C ILE A 308 -36.84 6.23 17.02
N GLN A 309 -37.21 7.40 17.53
CA GLN A 309 -37.27 8.76 16.98
C GLN A 309 -36.02 9.32 16.26
N ASP A 310 -34.97 8.53 16.02
CA ASP A 310 -33.80 8.99 15.26
C ASP A 310 -33.40 7.99 14.16
N HIS A 311 -34.19 8.00 13.08
CA HIS A 311 -33.87 7.27 11.86
C HIS A 311 -32.49 7.64 11.27
N ASN A 312 -31.93 8.80 11.60
CA ASN A 312 -30.66 9.26 11.06
C ASN A 312 -29.48 8.61 11.79
N LEU A 313 -29.56 8.41 13.11
CA LEU A 313 -28.51 7.74 13.88
C LEU A 313 -28.36 6.26 13.49
N VAL A 314 -29.48 5.55 13.35
CA VAL A 314 -29.46 4.14 12.90
C VAL A 314 -28.96 4.05 11.46
N ARG A 315 -29.38 4.97 10.59
CA ARG A 315 -28.88 5.06 9.21
C ARG A 315 -27.38 5.34 9.18
N HIS A 316 -26.88 6.25 10.01
CA HIS A 316 -25.46 6.58 10.06
C HIS A 316 -24.62 5.40 10.56
N ASN A 317 -25.08 4.66 11.58
CA ASN A 317 -24.40 3.47 12.09
C ASN A 317 -24.42 2.31 11.08
N LEU A 318 -25.53 2.12 10.37
CA LEU A 318 -25.65 1.15 9.27
C LEU A 318 -24.74 1.55 8.11
N ASP A 319 -24.80 2.80 7.63
CA ASP A 319 -23.95 3.28 6.54
C ASP A 319 -22.46 3.24 6.94
N ALA A 320 -22.09 3.57 8.18
CA ALA A 320 -20.72 3.46 8.69
C ALA A 320 -20.24 2.00 8.75
N THR A 321 -21.10 1.09 9.24
CA THR A 321 -20.85 -0.35 9.25
C THR A 321 -20.69 -0.90 7.84
N PHE A 322 -21.60 -0.58 6.91
CA PHE A 322 -21.55 -1.06 5.53
C PHE A 322 -20.39 -0.48 4.74
N HIS A 323 -20.03 0.78 4.97
CA HIS A 323 -18.81 1.31 4.39
C HIS A 323 -17.55 0.71 5.03
N ALA A 324 -17.54 0.36 6.32
CA ALA A 324 -16.41 -0.38 6.89
C ALA A 324 -16.25 -1.75 6.21
N ILE A 325 -17.37 -2.42 5.91
CA ILE A 325 -17.44 -3.71 5.20
C ILE A 325 -16.99 -3.57 3.73
N ASN A 326 -17.44 -2.51 3.03
CA ASN A 326 -17.22 -2.34 1.58
C ASN A 326 -15.96 -1.51 1.22
N ALA A 327 -15.40 -0.73 2.13
CA ALA A 327 -14.18 0.05 1.90
C ALA A 327 -12.90 -0.80 2.00
N ASN A 328 -13.00 -2.10 2.31
CA ASN A 328 -11.88 -3.03 2.43
C ASN A 328 -12.01 -4.33 1.57
N PRO A 329 -12.28 -4.31 0.25
CA PRO A 329 -12.23 -5.53 -0.57
C PRO A 329 -10.81 -6.11 -0.72
N SER A 330 -9.78 -5.36 -0.30
CA SER A 330 -8.36 -5.56 -0.60
C SER A 330 -7.53 -6.23 0.51
N LYS A 331 -8.13 -6.53 1.67
CA LYS A 331 -7.47 -7.22 2.79
C LYS A 331 -8.15 -8.55 3.15
N ASN A 332 -8.00 -9.56 2.28
CA ASN A 332 -8.03 -10.94 2.75
C ASN A 332 -6.58 -11.44 2.87
N LEU A 333 -6.18 -11.82 4.09
CA LEU A 333 -4.91 -12.50 4.32
C LEU A 333 -4.99 -13.92 3.72
N THR A 334 -4.04 -14.32 2.88
CA THR A 334 -3.84 -15.72 2.49
C THR A 334 -2.40 -16.11 2.72
N LEU A 335 -2.16 -17.14 3.54
CA LEU A 335 -0.89 -17.85 3.65
C LEU A 335 -1.02 -19.26 3.02
N GLY A 336 0.09 -19.86 2.64
CA GLY A 336 0.15 -21.14 1.89
C GLY A 336 -0.22 -22.42 2.68
N PRO A 337 -0.18 -23.60 2.01
CA PRO A 337 -0.71 -24.86 2.53
C PRO A 337 0.10 -25.52 3.69
N ILE A 338 -0.58 -26.47 4.35
CA ILE A 338 -0.31 -27.03 5.71
C ILE A 338 0.98 -27.89 5.82
N GLY A 339 1.75 -28.07 4.73
CA GLY A 339 3.00 -28.82 4.75
C GLY A 339 4.14 -28.16 5.56
N ASP A 340 4.00 -26.88 5.89
CA ASP A 340 5.07 -26.05 6.47
C ASP A 340 4.92 -25.74 7.97
N SER A 341 4.01 -26.43 8.66
CA SER A 341 3.87 -26.33 10.11
C SER A 341 5.09 -26.89 10.85
N ASN A 342 5.77 -26.04 11.63
CA ASN A 342 6.89 -26.41 12.53
C ASN A 342 6.52 -27.49 13.57
N LEU A 343 5.23 -27.75 13.79
CA LEU A 343 4.75 -28.83 14.66
C LEU A 343 4.77 -30.21 13.99
N PHE A 344 4.68 -30.28 12.66
CA PHE A 344 4.77 -31.53 11.91
C PHE A 344 6.24 -31.94 11.72
N LYS A 345 7.14 -30.98 11.52
CA LYS A 345 8.60 -31.21 11.49
C LYS A 345 9.13 -31.74 12.83
N ARG A 346 8.55 -31.31 13.96
CA ARG A 346 8.89 -31.81 15.32
C ARG A 346 8.43 -33.25 15.64
N ARG A 347 7.53 -33.86 14.85
CA ARG A 347 7.09 -35.26 15.07
C ARG A 347 8.04 -36.28 14.44
N ASN A 348 8.77 -35.90 13.37
CA ASN A 348 9.74 -36.77 12.70
C ASN A 348 11.19 -36.61 13.20
N GLU A 349 11.52 -35.53 13.92
CA GLU A 349 12.88 -35.29 14.43
C GLU A 349 13.12 -35.83 15.85
N ARG A 350 12.15 -36.54 16.45
CA ARG A 350 12.26 -37.08 17.82
C ARG A 350 13.01 -38.42 17.95
N THR A 351 13.73 -38.87 16.92
CA THR A 351 14.47 -40.14 16.97
C THR A 351 15.98 -40.02 16.85
N ASN A 352 16.60 -38.83 16.87
CA ASN A 352 18.06 -38.77 16.97
C ASN A 352 18.59 -37.50 17.64
N HIS A 353 19.50 -37.73 18.61
CA HIS A 353 20.42 -36.79 19.27
C HIS A 353 19.94 -36.01 20.51
N GLN A 354 19.91 -36.74 21.64
CA GLN A 354 20.49 -36.24 22.89
C GLN A 354 22.00 -36.54 22.88
N GLN A 355 22.84 -35.49 22.96
CA GLN A 355 24.12 -35.40 23.69
C GLN A 355 25.04 -34.38 23.03
N GLN A 356 25.13 -33.16 23.59
CA GLN A 356 26.31 -32.66 24.31
C GLN A 356 26.27 -31.13 24.42
N THR A 357 26.22 -30.67 25.68
CA THR A 357 26.55 -29.32 26.12
C THR A 357 27.90 -29.38 26.86
N GLY A 358 28.76 -28.37 26.72
CA GLY A 358 29.98 -28.28 27.54
C GLY A 358 31.04 -27.25 27.13
N LYS A 359 30.96 -26.07 27.76
CA LYS A 359 31.87 -24.89 27.84
C LYS A 359 33.41 -25.04 27.68
N ILE A 360 33.99 -24.10 26.93
CA ILE A 360 35.10 -23.12 27.20
C ILE A 360 36.20 -23.47 28.26
N PHE A 361 37.50 -23.54 27.86
CA PHE A 361 38.63 -22.65 28.28
C PHE A 361 40.04 -23.12 27.78
N CYS A 362 40.83 -22.15 27.28
CA CYS A 362 42.31 -21.98 27.17
C CYS A 362 43.32 -23.06 26.67
N ASN A 363 44.02 -22.66 25.58
CA ASN A 363 45.48 -22.55 25.36
C ASN A 363 46.41 -23.71 24.89
N TYR A 364 47.10 -23.36 23.79
CA TYR A 364 48.48 -23.69 23.31
C TYR A 364 48.82 -25.06 22.67
N LEU A 365 49.17 -25.00 21.38
CA LEU A 365 50.37 -25.55 20.69
C LEU A 365 50.14 -25.47 19.15
N TRP A 366 50.48 -24.36 18.50
CA TRP A 366 51.68 -24.16 17.65
C TRP A 366 51.99 -25.25 16.61
N ASP A 367 51.87 -24.83 15.35
CA ASP A 367 52.66 -25.19 14.17
C ASP A 367 52.71 -26.65 13.70
N THR A 368 51.89 -26.95 12.69
CA THR A 368 52.36 -27.24 11.32
C THR A 368 51.15 -27.21 10.39
N MET A 369 51.34 -26.83 9.12
CA MET A 369 50.33 -26.81 8.02
C MET A 369 49.64 -25.48 7.67
N ARG A 370 50.40 -24.38 7.56
CA ARG A 370 50.02 -23.25 6.67
C ARG A 370 51.15 -22.92 5.70
N ILE A 371 51.15 -23.49 4.49
CA ILE A 371 51.84 -22.86 3.33
C ILE A 371 51.05 -22.91 2.00
N LEU A 372 49.95 -23.67 1.82
CA LEU A 372 49.33 -23.79 0.48
C LEU A 372 47.88 -23.32 0.31
N SER A 373 47.20 -22.80 1.34
CA SER A 373 45.76 -22.44 1.24
C SER A 373 45.44 -20.94 1.38
N VAL A 374 46.36 -20.10 1.86
CA VAL A 374 46.09 -18.67 2.10
C VAL A 374 45.97 -17.85 0.81
N PRO A 375 46.82 -18.03 -0.23
CA PRO A 375 46.69 -17.25 -1.46
C PRO A 375 45.39 -17.57 -2.20
N ILE A 376 44.99 -18.84 -2.24
CA ILE A 376 43.77 -19.30 -2.93
C ILE A 376 42.52 -18.79 -2.22
N ILE A 377 42.48 -18.82 -0.88
CA ILE A 377 41.35 -18.30 -0.11
C ILE A 377 41.24 -16.78 -0.28
N VAL A 378 42.36 -16.05 -0.28
CA VAL A 378 42.38 -14.60 -0.52
C VAL A 378 42.00 -14.26 -1.96
N SER A 379 42.45 -15.02 -2.96
CA SER A 379 42.07 -14.84 -4.37
C SER A 379 40.60 -15.19 -4.63
N VAL A 380 40.08 -16.27 -4.02
CA VAL A 380 38.67 -16.64 -4.12
C VAL A 380 37.80 -15.63 -3.38
N LEU A 381 38.21 -15.12 -2.21
CA LEU A 381 37.53 -14.01 -1.53
C LEU A 381 37.56 -12.73 -2.38
N LEU A 382 38.70 -12.36 -2.97
CA LEU A 382 38.80 -11.19 -3.86
C LEU A 382 37.96 -11.33 -5.12
N VAL A 383 37.92 -12.51 -5.76
CA VAL A 383 37.08 -12.79 -6.93
C VAL A 383 35.60 -12.81 -6.55
N SER A 384 35.24 -13.35 -5.38
CA SER A 384 33.86 -13.36 -4.85
C SER A 384 33.38 -11.96 -4.43
N ILE A 385 34.29 -11.15 -3.89
CA ILE A 385 34.05 -9.74 -3.57
C ILE A 385 33.90 -8.93 -4.86
N LEU A 386 34.77 -9.15 -5.86
CA LEU A 386 34.69 -8.48 -7.17
C LEU A 386 33.45 -8.88 -7.98
N SER A 387 32.97 -10.13 -7.88
CA SER A 387 31.72 -10.56 -8.53
C SER A 387 30.46 -9.96 -7.88
N ASN A 388 30.53 -9.52 -6.62
CA ASN A 388 29.39 -8.94 -5.90
C ASN A 388 29.31 -7.40 -5.95
N VAL A 389 30.37 -6.68 -6.32
CA VAL A 389 30.34 -5.20 -6.43
C VAL A 389 29.35 -4.73 -7.52
N ASN A 390 29.04 -5.59 -8.49
CA ASN A 390 28.15 -5.27 -9.58
C ASN A 390 26.70 -5.75 -9.43
N ALA A 391 26.38 -6.53 -8.40
CA ALA A 391 25.05 -7.04 -8.17
C ALA A 391 24.09 -5.94 -7.69
N TYR A 392 22.85 -5.99 -8.17
CA TYR A 392 21.78 -5.15 -7.64
C TYR A 392 21.47 -5.58 -6.20
N LYS A 393 21.35 -4.62 -5.28
CA LYS A 393 21.03 -4.89 -3.88
C LYS A 393 19.65 -5.53 -3.78
N SER A 394 19.60 -6.72 -3.21
CA SER A 394 18.34 -7.43 -2.98
C SER A 394 17.67 -6.91 -1.71
N TYR A 395 16.35 -6.84 -1.77
CA TYR A 395 15.47 -6.54 -0.66
C TYR A 395 14.48 -7.69 -0.41
N SER A 396 14.81 -8.89 -0.91
CA SER A 396 13.94 -10.06 -0.80
C SER A 396 13.63 -10.33 0.66
N LYS A 397 12.33 -10.41 0.97
CA LYS A 397 11.79 -10.65 2.32
C LYS A 397 12.12 -9.57 3.36
N HIS A 398 12.60 -8.41 2.93
CA HIS A 398 12.60 -7.27 3.84
C HIS A 398 11.15 -6.88 4.11
N GLU A 399 10.82 -6.68 5.37
CA GLU A 399 9.51 -6.23 5.81
C GLU A 399 9.50 -4.70 5.93
N LEU A 400 8.38 -4.05 5.62
CA LEU A 400 8.16 -2.63 5.89
C LEU A 400 7.27 -2.49 7.12
N TRP A 401 7.77 -1.87 8.17
CA TRP A 401 7.10 -1.73 9.44
C TRP A 401 6.71 -0.28 9.70
N ARG A 402 5.65 -0.14 10.47
CA ARG A 402 5.16 1.10 11.06
C ARG A 402 5.29 1.00 12.57
N VAL A 403 6.18 1.78 13.17
CA VAL A 403 6.50 1.75 14.59
C VAL A 403 5.89 2.96 15.29
N TYR A 404 5.20 2.75 16.41
CA TYR A 404 4.45 3.78 17.12
C TYR A 404 5.11 4.17 18.43
N VAL A 405 5.68 5.38 18.45
CA VAL A 405 6.23 5.99 19.67
C VAL A 405 5.19 6.92 20.30
N ARG A 406 4.91 6.71 21.59
CA ARG A 406 3.81 7.37 22.33
C ARG A 406 4.30 8.36 23.39
N ASN A 407 5.59 8.31 23.73
CA ASN A 407 6.20 9.19 24.73
C ASN A 407 7.66 9.50 24.39
N ASN A 408 8.23 10.51 25.08
CA ASN A 408 9.60 10.97 24.83
C ASN A 408 10.67 9.91 25.13
N GLU A 409 10.42 8.98 26.06
CA GLU A 409 11.37 7.90 26.36
C GLU A 409 11.48 6.94 25.17
N GLN A 410 10.35 6.55 24.58
CA GLN A 410 10.31 5.71 23.39
C GLN A 410 10.95 6.39 22.18
N VAL A 411 10.73 7.70 22.01
CA VAL A 411 11.42 8.50 20.99
C VAL A 411 12.94 8.45 21.20
N ALA A 412 13.41 8.70 22.42
CA ALA A 412 14.84 8.66 22.75
C ALA A 412 15.47 7.29 22.48
N ARG A 413 14.76 6.20 22.81
CA ARG A 413 15.19 4.82 22.53
C ARG A 413 15.32 4.56 21.03
N MET A 414 14.31 4.93 20.26
CA MET A 414 14.36 4.76 18.80
C MET A 414 15.50 5.59 18.18
N LEU A 415 15.73 6.81 18.66
CA LEU A 415 16.87 7.64 18.24
C LEU A 415 18.22 7.04 18.60
N GLU A 416 18.32 6.33 19.72
CA GLU A 416 19.52 5.60 20.09
C GLU A 416 19.73 4.38 19.16
N PHE A 417 18.67 3.61 18.93
CA PHE A 417 18.70 2.46 18.02
C PHE A 417 19.06 2.85 16.58
N SER A 418 18.55 3.98 16.08
CA SER A 418 18.81 4.40 14.70
C SER A 418 20.28 4.67 14.41
N ARG A 419 21.09 4.98 15.42
CA ARG A 419 22.55 5.12 15.29
C ARG A 419 23.25 3.81 14.94
N ILE A 420 22.70 2.68 15.39
CA ILE A 420 23.27 1.35 15.15
C ILE A 420 22.47 0.52 14.14
N ALA A 421 21.29 0.99 13.71
CA ALA A 421 20.40 0.26 12.81
C ALA A 421 21.07 -0.23 11.51
N HIS A 422 22.01 0.55 10.97
CA HIS A 422 22.79 0.18 9.79
C HIS A 422 23.63 -1.10 9.99
N LEU A 423 24.08 -1.39 11.22
CA LEU A 423 24.80 -2.62 11.58
C LEU A 423 23.88 -3.85 11.52
N HIS A 424 22.58 -3.64 11.68
CA HIS A 424 21.53 -4.65 11.56
C HIS A 424 20.87 -4.65 10.18
N GLY A 425 21.36 -3.85 9.22
CA GLY A 425 20.72 -3.72 7.90
C GLY A 425 19.31 -3.09 7.93
N ILE A 426 18.89 -2.55 9.08
CA ILE A 426 17.60 -1.86 9.25
C ILE A 426 17.73 -0.45 8.68
N ASN A 427 16.76 -0.06 7.84
CA ASN A 427 16.76 1.24 7.16
C ASN A 427 15.48 2.02 7.50
N PHE A 428 15.65 3.17 8.15
CA PHE A 428 14.56 4.09 8.47
C PHE A 428 14.20 4.94 7.27
N TRP A 429 12.92 4.91 6.89
CA TRP A 429 12.38 5.72 5.82
C TRP A 429 11.92 7.08 6.36
N SER A 430 11.47 7.12 7.62
CA SER A 430 11.24 8.37 8.36
C SER A 430 12.55 8.99 8.82
N GLU A 431 12.72 10.29 8.57
CA GLU A 431 13.95 11.03 8.88
C GLU A 431 14.03 11.52 10.34
N GLU A 432 12.90 11.78 10.99
CA GLU A 432 12.83 12.13 12.41
C GLU A 432 11.72 11.35 13.12
N PHE A 433 11.91 11.10 14.41
CA PHE A 433 10.99 10.33 15.25
C PHE A 433 10.24 11.28 16.18
N ARG A 434 8.91 11.28 16.07
CA ARG A 434 8.02 12.18 16.82
C ARG A 434 6.90 11.38 17.46
N MET A 435 6.44 11.83 18.62
CA MET A 435 5.29 11.23 19.29
C MET A 435 4.06 11.29 18.37
N ASN A 436 3.30 10.20 18.33
CA ASN A 436 2.05 10.07 17.55
C ASN A 436 2.21 10.19 16.03
N ILE A 437 3.43 10.29 15.51
CA ILE A 437 3.72 10.13 14.09
C ILE A 437 4.40 8.77 13.92
N PRO A 438 3.84 7.86 13.12
CA PRO A 438 4.43 6.55 12.92
C PRO A 438 5.81 6.66 12.25
N ILE A 439 6.76 5.87 12.74
CA ILE A 439 8.08 5.70 12.14
C ILE A 439 7.99 4.58 11.11
N ILE A 440 8.37 4.86 9.87
CA ILE A 440 8.41 3.86 8.79
C ILE A 440 9.84 3.32 8.69
N VAL A 441 9.98 1.99 8.74
CA VAL A 441 11.27 1.32 8.78
C VAL A 441 11.24 0.02 7.99
N SER A 442 12.22 -0.21 7.12
CA SER A 442 12.40 -1.50 6.45
C SER A 442 13.36 -2.38 7.25
N VAL A 443 12.94 -3.61 7.54
CA VAL A 443 13.62 -4.56 8.42
C VAL A 443 14.02 -5.78 7.60
N PRO A 444 15.31 -6.14 7.53
CA PRO A 444 15.76 -7.33 6.80
C PRO A 444 15.37 -8.61 7.56
N PRO A 445 15.19 -9.75 6.87
CA PRO A 445 14.69 -10.98 7.47
C PRO A 445 15.57 -11.49 8.64
N GLU A 446 16.87 -11.28 8.58
CA GLU A 446 17.82 -11.64 9.65
C GLU A 446 17.66 -10.80 10.93
N SER A 447 17.00 -9.63 10.86
CA SER A 447 16.81 -8.74 12.02
C SER A 447 15.37 -8.63 12.50
N VAL A 448 14.43 -9.37 11.89
CA VAL A 448 13.01 -9.35 12.26
C VAL A 448 12.80 -9.77 13.73
N GLU A 449 13.40 -10.88 14.15
CA GLU A 449 13.23 -11.40 15.53
C GLU A 449 13.86 -10.44 16.55
N ASP A 450 15.12 -10.06 16.35
CA ASP A 450 15.87 -9.18 17.26
C ASP A 450 15.21 -7.80 17.39
N PHE A 451 14.75 -7.22 16.28
CA PHE A 451 14.11 -5.91 16.31
C PHE A 451 12.71 -5.96 16.94
N ALA A 452 11.92 -7.01 16.68
CA ALA A 452 10.65 -7.22 17.36
C ALA A 452 10.85 -7.35 18.88
N GLU A 453 11.84 -8.13 19.32
CA GLU A 453 12.16 -8.30 20.74
C GLU A 453 12.61 -6.97 21.37
N TYR A 454 13.44 -6.19 20.68
CA TYR A 454 13.86 -4.86 21.13
C TYR A 454 12.66 -3.93 21.37
N LEU A 455 11.72 -3.87 20.41
CA LEU A 455 10.52 -3.03 20.49
C LEU A 455 9.58 -3.48 21.61
N LEU A 456 9.34 -4.79 21.73
CA LEU A 456 8.37 -5.36 22.67
C LEU A 456 8.91 -5.63 24.07
N SER A 457 10.22 -5.42 24.30
CA SER A 457 10.85 -5.56 25.61
C SER A 457 10.10 -4.80 26.71
N SER A 458 10.16 -5.31 27.95
CA SER A 458 9.49 -4.71 29.12
C SER A 458 9.83 -3.23 29.32
N ASP A 459 10.99 -2.83 28.83
CA ASP A 459 11.55 -1.51 29.00
C ASP A 459 11.10 -0.58 27.86
N SER A 460 10.89 -1.09 26.64
CA SER A 460 10.52 -0.26 25.48
C SER A 460 9.00 -0.17 25.30
N LYS A 461 8.28 -1.30 25.31
CA LYS A 461 6.82 -1.39 25.07
C LYS A 461 6.36 -0.59 23.84
N ILE A 462 7.13 -0.65 22.76
CA ILE A 462 6.86 0.07 21.51
C ILE A 462 6.04 -0.84 20.59
N GLU A 463 4.88 -0.36 20.18
CA GLU A 463 3.97 -1.07 19.27
C GLU A 463 4.45 -0.91 17.82
N TYR A 464 4.19 -1.90 16.98
CA TYR A 464 4.44 -1.82 15.54
C TYR A 464 3.45 -2.63 14.72
N ASP A 465 3.21 -2.20 13.47
CA ASP A 465 2.48 -2.91 12.44
C ASP A 465 3.41 -3.30 11.29
N ILE A 466 3.20 -4.47 10.68
CA ILE A 466 3.87 -4.84 9.43
C ILE A 466 2.99 -4.39 8.27
N MET A 467 3.46 -3.40 7.50
CA MET A 467 2.78 -2.83 6.35
C MET A 467 2.97 -3.70 5.10
N MET A 468 4.17 -4.24 4.90
CA MET A 468 4.51 -5.09 3.75
C MET A 468 5.48 -6.19 4.19
N ASN A 469 5.20 -7.45 3.81
CA ASN A 469 6.03 -8.58 4.23
C ASN A 469 7.25 -8.83 3.32
N ASP A 470 7.25 -8.27 2.11
CA ASP A 470 8.35 -8.43 1.15
C ASP A 470 8.42 -7.23 0.20
N ILE A 471 9.14 -6.19 0.59
CA ILE A 471 9.39 -5.03 -0.29
C ILE A 471 10.20 -5.40 -1.53
N GLY A 472 10.99 -6.48 -1.49
CA GLY A 472 11.75 -6.99 -2.62
C GLY A 472 10.86 -7.37 -3.80
N THR A 473 9.73 -8.02 -3.53
CA THR A 473 8.75 -8.38 -4.59
C THR A 473 8.19 -7.16 -5.30
N VAL A 474 7.89 -6.08 -4.57
CA VAL A 474 7.37 -4.83 -5.15
C VAL A 474 8.45 -4.14 -5.98
N ILE A 475 9.69 -4.11 -5.51
CA ILE A 475 10.83 -3.56 -6.26
C ILE A 475 11.05 -4.36 -7.55
N GLU A 476 11.00 -5.69 -7.48
CA GLU A 476 11.13 -6.55 -8.65
C GLU A 476 9.97 -6.35 -9.64
N GLN A 477 8.74 -6.23 -9.16
CA GLN A 477 7.57 -5.95 -9.99
C GLN A 477 7.72 -4.63 -10.73
N GLN A 478 8.11 -3.54 -10.05
CA GLN A 478 8.36 -2.23 -10.68
C GLN A 478 9.49 -2.28 -11.74
N LYS A 479 10.45 -3.19 -11.59
CA LYS A 479 11.52 -3.39 -12.58
C LYS A 479 11.10 -4.30 -13.74
N LEU A 480 10.26 -5.30 -13.49
CA LEU A 480 9.74 -6.20 -14.53
C LEU A 480 8.77 -5.47 -15.47
N THR A 481 7.89 -4.61 -14.93
CA THR A 481 7.02 -3.73 -15.74
C THR A 481 7.81 -2.82 -16.65
N HIS A 482 9.03 -2.44 -16.27
CA HIS A 482 9.97 -1.72 -17.12
C HIS A 482 10.64 -2.63 -18.17
N LYS A 483 11.17 -3.81 -17.78
CA LYS A 483 11.90 -4.72 -18.69
C LYS A 483 11.07 -5.33 -19.82
N VAL A 484 9.77 -5.52 -19.61
CA VAL A 484 8.86 -6.11 -20.63
C VAL A 484 8.49 -5.09 -21.72
N ARG A 485 8.95 -3.84 -21.62
CA ARG A 485 8.69 -2.81 -22.63
C ARG A 485 9.59 -3.03 -23.85
N PRO A 486 9.06 -2.93 -25.08
CA PRO A 486 9.88 -2.93 -26.29
C PRO A 486 10.90 -1.79 -26.22
N SER A 487 12.18 -2.10 -26.42
CA SER A 487 13.28 -1.12 -26.49
C SER A 487 13.17 -0.14 -27.67
N THR A 488 12.12 -0.26 -28.49
CA THR A 488 11.85 0.50 -29.71
C THR A 488 10.58 1.34 -29.61
N MET A 489 10.10 1.69 -28.42
CA MET A 489 9.02 2.68 -28.35
C MET A 489 9.50 3.97 -28.99
N ASN A 490 8.83 4.35 -30.09
CA ASN A 490 8.94 5.69 -30.64
C ASN A 490 8.58 6.65 -29.52
N ALA A 491 9.22 7.81 -29.46
CA ALA A 491 8.91 8.84 -28.46
C ALA A 491 7.46 9.37 -28.52
N ASP A 492 6.65 8.86 -29.47
CA ASP A 492 5.21 9.07 -29.58
C ASP A 492 4.38 8.27 -28.54
N ASP A 493 4.94 7.23 -27.91
CA ASP A 493 4.27 6.36 -26.90
C ASP A 493 4.88 6.51 -25.48
N PHE A 494 5.20 7.73 -25.04
CA PHE A 494 5.66 7.93 -23.65
C PHE A 494 4.55 7.61 -22.64
N ALA A 495 4.80 6.63 -21.77
CA ALA A 495 3.81 6.10 -20.83
C ALA A 495 3.78 6.87 -19.50
N TYR A 496 2.99 7.95 -19.43
CA TYR A 496 2.88 8.79 -18.23
C TYR A 496 2.36 8.06 -16.97
N ASP A 497 1.85 6.83 -17.09
CA ASP A 497 1.44 5.96 -15.98
C ASP A 497 2.56 5.03 -15.50
N LYS A 498 3.82 5.35 -15.84
CA LYS A 498 5.00 4.53 -15.56
C LYS A 498 6.19 5.33 -15.02
N TYR A 499 7.05 4.63 -14.28
CA TYR A 499 8.39 5.13 -13.97
C TYR A 499 9.35 4.91 -15.13
N HIS A 500 10.30 5.83 -15.28
CA HIS A 500 11.21 5.91 -16.40
C HIS A 500 12.66 6.11 -15.96
N THR A 501 13.59 5.57 -16.72
CA THR A 501 15.02 5.79 -16.51
C THR A 501 15.44 7.22 -16.88
N ILE A 502 16.61 7.66 -16.41
CA ILE A 502 17.12 9.00 -16.74
C ILE A 502 17.26 9.22 -18.26
N ASP A 503 17.66 8.19 -19.00
CA ASP A 503 17.85 8.26 -20.44
C ASP A 503 16.50 8.43 -21.17
N GLU A 504 15.45 7.71 -20.72
CA GLU A 504 14.09 7.88 -21.25
C GLU A 504 13.53 9.28 -20.93
N ILE A 505 13.80 9.81 -19.73
CA ILE A 505 13.38 11.17 -19.35
C ILE A 505 14.08 12.21 -20.21
N HIS A 506 15.39 12.08 -20.46
CA HIS A 506 16.13 12.98 -21.35
C HIS A 506 15.63 12.90 -22.80
N ALA A 507 15.35 11.70 -23.30
CA ALA A 507 14.77 11.51 -24.63
C ALA A 507 13.37 12.14 -24.74
N TRP A 508 12.57 12.05 -23.68
CA TRP A 508 11.28 12.71 -23.60
C TRP A 508 11.40 14.24 -23.65
N ILE A 509 12.36 14.84 -22.93
CA ILE A 509 12.63 16.29 -23.00
C ILE A 509 12.93 16.69 -24.44
N ASP A 510 13.86 15.99 -25.10
CA ASP A 510 14.27 16.29 -26.48
C ASP A 510 13.07 16.16 -27.44
N LYS A 511 12.19 15.18 -27.23
CA LYS A 511 10.96 15.01 -28.01
C LYS A 511 9.93 16.11 -27.75
N MET A 512 9.77 16.59 -26.51
CA MET A 512 8.85 17.68 -26.21
C MET A 512 9.29 18.98 -26.91
N VAL A 513 10.60 19.24 -26.97
CA VAL A 513 11.15 20.37 -27.74
C VAL A 513 10.86 20.22 -29.24
N GLN A 514 11.01 19.02 -29.80
CA GLN A 514 10.69 18.77 -31.21
C GLN A 514 9.19 18.89 -31.51
N THR A 515 8.34 18.44 -30.59
CA THR A 515 6.88 18.45 -30.74
C THR A 515 6.29 19.86 -30.57
N TYR A 516 6.87 20.67 -29.67
CA TYR A 516 6.39 22.00 -29.33
C TYR A 516 7.47 23.08 -29.51
N PRO A 517 8.07 23.24 -30.70
CA PRO A 517 9.29 24.06 -30.88
C PRO A 517 9.08 25.57 -30.64
N THR A 518 7.84 26.05 -30.66
CA THR A 518 7.50 27.45 -30.37
C THR A 518 7.22 27.72 -28.89
N LEU A 519 7.16 26.67 -28.07
CA LEU A 519 6.74 26.74 -26.67
C LEU A 519 7.77 26.08 -25.72
N ALA A 520 8.47 25.06 -26.20
CA ALA A 520 9.42 24.26 -25.43
C ALA A 520 10.86 24.46 -25.95
N SER A 521 11.79 24.55 -25.02
CA SER A 521 13.24 24.49 -25.27
C SER A 521 13.92 23.71 -24.16
N THR A 522 15.13 23.20 -24.39
CA THR A 522 15.90 22.53 -23.34
C THR A 522 16.88 23.51 -22.70
N PHE A 523 17.20 23.30 -21.44
CA PHE A 523 18.32 23.92 -20.77
C PHE A 523 19.13 22.85 -20.02
N THR A 524 20.39 23.15 -19.72
CA THR A 524 21.24 22.29 -18.89
C THR A 524 21.78 23.14 -17.77
N VAL A 525 21.52 22.71 -16.54
CA VAL A 525 22.01 23.41 -15.33
C VAL A 525 23.51 23.21 -15.16
N GLY A 526 24.00 22.04 -15.58
CA GLY A 526 25.40 21.67 -15.53
C GLY A 526 25.56 20.15 -15.52
N GLN A 527 26.68 19.65 -15.00
CA GLN A 527 26.98 18.21 -14.94
C GLN A 527 27.09 17.68 -13.51
N SER A 528 26.53 16.51 -13.25
CA SER A 528 26.63 15.81 -11.98
C SER A 528 28.06 15.33 -11.65
N TYR A 529 28.24 14.76 -10.47
CA TYR A 529 29.54 14.22 -10.04
C TYR A 529 30.09 13.17 -11.03
N GLU A 530 29.23 12.24 -11.47
CA GLU A 530 29.53 11.19 -12.44
C GLU A 530 29.39 11.66 -13.91
N LYS A 531 29.33 12.98 -14.15
CA LYS A 531 29.37 13.62 -15.48
C LYS A 531 28.13 13.37 -16.35
N ARG A 532 26.96 13.26 -15.73
CA ARG A 532 25.66 13.28 -16.45
C ARG A 532 25.13 14.70 -16.52
N ASP A 533 24.54 15.06 -17.65
CA ASP A 533 23.92 16.37 -17.80
C ASP A 533 22.67 16.46 -16.91
N MET A 534 22.55 17.57 -16.18
CA MET A 534 21.34 17.94 -15.44
C MET A 534 20.43 18.71 -16.40
N LYS A 535 19.77 17.96 -17.28
CA LYS A 535 18.94 18.48 -18.37
C LYS A 535 17.52 18.77 -17.89
N GLY A 536 17.01 19.94 -18.24
CA GLY A 536 15.64 20.39 -17.95
C GLY A 536 14.88 20.85 -19.20
N LEU A 537 13.59 21.09 -19.01
CA LEU A 537 12.65 21.59 -20.01
C LEU A 537 12.21 23.00 -19.62
N LYS A 538 12.42 23.97 -20.52
CA LYS A 538 11.87 25.31 -20.42
C LYS A 538 10.57 25.38 -21.24
N ILE A 539 9.49 25.82 -20.62
CA ILE A 539 8.21 26.14 -21.29
C ILE A 539 8.00 27.66 -21.23
N SER A 540 7.85 28.30 -22.39
CA SER A 540 7.68 29.75 -22.49
C SER A 540 6.90 30.11 -23.74
N SER A 541 5.78 30.82 -23.58
CA SER A 541 5.08 31.39 -24.74
C SER A 541 5.73 32.70 -25.19
N SER A 542 5.65 32.97 -26.50
CA SER A 542 6.14 34.23 -27.09
C SER A 542 5.31 35.46 -26.72
N LYS A 543 4.23 35.31 -25.92
CA LYS A 543 3.40 36.42 -25.49
C LYS A 543 4.02 37.10 -24.27
N LEU A 544 3.91 38.43 -24.24
CA LEU A 544 4.25 39.23 -23.06
C LEU A 544 3.20 38.97 -21.98
N ALA A 545 3.67 38.74 -20.75
CA ALA A 545 2.84 38.77 -19.55
C ALA A 545 2.16 40.13 -19.41
N ARG A 546 1.03 40.19 -18.72
CA ARG A 546 0.24 41.43 -18.57
C ARG A 546 -0.19 41.63 -17.14
N LYS A 547 -0.12 42.88 -16.67
CA LYS A 547 -0.73 43.28 -15.39
C LYS A 547 -2.25 43.21 -15.47
N ARG A 548 -2.90 43.30 -14.31
CA ARG A 548 -4.37 43.35 -14.19
C ARG A 548 -5.03 44.47 -15.02
N ASP A 549 -4.36 45.61 -15.20
CA ASP A 549 -4.83 46.73 -16.04
C ASP A 549 -4.63 46.52 -17.55
N GLY A 550 -4.08 45.37 -17.95
CA GLY A 550 -3.80 45.01 -19.33
C GLY A 550 -2.45 45.49 -19.87
N THR A 551 -1.66 46.23 -19.08
CA THR A 551 -0.35 46.71 -19.50
C THR A 551 0.66 45.56 -19.65
N PRO A 552 1.40 45.48 -20.78
CA PRO A 552 2.45 44.47 -20.95
C PRO A 552 3.57 44.63 -19.92
N VAL A 553 4.12 43.51 -19.47
CA VAL A 553 5.30 43.47 -18.60
C VAL A 553 6.55 43.30 -19.46
N ASN A 554 7.58 44.13 -19.20
CA ASN A 554 8.82 44.13 -19.98
C ASN A 554 9.62 42.82 -19.88
N GLN A 555 9.49 42.11 -18.77
CA GLN A 555 10.18 40.84 -18.50
C GLN A 555 9.22 39.89 -17.79
N LYS A 556 8.92 38.77 -18.43
CA LYS A 556 8.08 37.71 -17.88
C LYS A 556 8.77 37.10 -16.65
N LYS A 557 8.01 36.90 -15.57
CA LYS A 557 8.49 36.20 -14.37
C LYS A 557 8.49 34.70 -14.61
N ALA A 558 9.29 33.98 -13.85
CA ALA A 558 9.52 32.56 -14.01
C ALA A 558 9.16 31.77 -12.75
N VAL A 559 8.86 30.50 -12.97
CA VAL A 559 8.66 29.49 -11.94
C VAL A 559 9.73 28.42 -12.12
N TRP A 560 10.27 27.93 -11.02
CA TRP A 560 11.23 26.84 -10.99
C TRP A 560 10.62 25.63 -10.30
N TRP A 561 10.54 24.52 -11.03
CA TRP A 561 10.02 23.25 -10.55
C TRP A 561 11.12 22.19 -10.66
N ASP A 562 11.43 21.54 -9.55
CA ASP A 562 12.35 20.40 -9.59
C ASP A 562 11.84 19.20 -8.80
N GLY A 563 12.35 18.03 -9.18
CA GLY A 563 12.03 16.75 -8.58
C GLY A 563 13.22 15.82 -8.51
N GLY A 564 13.07 14.72 -7.79
CA GLY A 564 14.12 13.70 -7.68
C GLY A 564 15.43 14.21 -7.07
N ILE A 565 15.38 15.19 -6.17
CA ILE A 565 16.55 15.59 -5.37
C ILE A 565 17.01 14.42 -4.49
N HIS A 566 16.06 13.66 -3.92
CA HIS A 566 16.31 12.35 -3.35
C HIS A 566 15.99 11.27 -4.38
N ALA A 567 16.97 10.41 -4.63
CA ALA A 567 16.91 9.51 -5.77
C ALA A 567 15.80 8.45 -5.71
N ARG A 568 15.46 7.94 -4.51
CA ARG A 568 14.45 6.88 -4.31
C ARG A 568 13.00 7.35 -4.46
N GLU A 569 12.76 8.65 -4.52
CA GLU A 569 11.44 9.29 -4.52
C GLU A 569 10.86 9.34 -5.94
N TRP A 570 10.70 8.18 -6.58
CA TRP A 570 10.40 8.06 -8.02
C TRP A 570 9.11 8.76 -8.48
N ILE A 571 8.13 8.95 -7.59
CA ILE A 571 6.89 9.68 -7.91
C ILE A 571 7.15 11.16 -8.20
N SER A 572 8.21 11.75 -7.63
CA SER A 572 8.52 13.16 -7.82
C SER A 572 8.92 13.50 -9.27
N PRO A 573 9.90 12.80 -9.90
CA PRO A 573 10.17 12.99 -11.32
C PRO A 573 8.97 12.69 -12.22
N ALA A 574 8.20 11.64 -11.91
CA ALA A 574 7.03 11.25 -12.70
C ALA A 574 5.93 12.34 -12.67
N THR A 575 5.66 12.94 -11.50
CA THR A 575 4.73 14.05 -11.35
C THR A 575 5.22 15.30 -12.09
N ASN A 576 6.51 15.65 -12.02
CA ASN A 576 7.07 16.77 -12.78
C ASN A 576 6.84 16.60 -14.30
N ILE A 577 7.11 15.41 -14.82
CA ILE A 577 6.91 15.07 -16.24
C ILE A 577 5.43 15.17 -16.61
N PHE A 578 4.53 14.65 -15.77
CA PHE A 578 3.09 14.74 -15.98
C PHE A 578 2.62 16.20 -16.08
N ILE A 579 3.02 17.04 -15.13
CA ILE A 579 2.63 18.46 -15.09
C ILE A 579 3.18 19.19 -16.32
N ALA A 580 4.45 18.98 -16.66
CA ALA A 580 5.08 19.57 -17.84
C ALA A 580 4.36 19.19 -19.14
N HIS A 581 4.02 17.91 -19.30
CA HIS A 581 3.22 17.45 -20.43
C HIS A 581 1.84 18.10 -20.46
N ALA A 582 1.15 18.20 -19.31
CA ALA A 582 -0.16 18.83 -19.23
C ALA A 582 -0.13 20.30 -19.63
N LEU A 583 0.93 21.05 -19.28
CA LEU A 583 1.11 22.44 -19.72
C LEU A 583 1.26 22.52 -21.24
N LEU A 584 2.10 21.68 -21.84
CA LEU A 584 2.34 21.67 -23.28
C LEU A 584 1.11 21.20 -24.08
N SER A 585 0.53 20.06 -23.69
CA SER A 585 -0.53 19.38 -24.45
C SER A 585 -1.86 20.14 -24.43
N ASN A 586 -2.08 20.94 -23.39
CA ASN A 586 -3.31 21.70 -23.17
C ASN A 586 -3.15 23.21 -23.41
N TYR A 587 -1.94 23.69 -23.73
CA TYR A 587 -1.76 25.05 -24.21
C TYR A 587 -2.61 25.28 -25.47
N SER A 588 -3.36 26.38 -25.52
CA SER A 588 -4.39 26.71 -26.51
C SER A 588 -5.65 25.82 -26.50
N LYS A 589 -5.78 24.86 -25.57
CA LYS A 589 -6.99 24.03 -25.39
C LYS A 589 -7.70 24.32 -24.07
N ASP A 590 -6.94 24.42 -22.99
CA ASP A 590 -7.43 24.83 -21.67
C ASP A 590 -7.14 26.32 -21.45
N PRO A 591 -8.16 27.18 -21.27
CA PRO A 591 -7.97 28.61 -21.09
C PRO A 591 -7.15 28.98 -19.84
N ASN A 592 -7.26 28.23 -18.75
CA ASN A 592 -6.51 28.49 -17.52
C ASN A 592 -5.02 28.18 -17.70
N ILE A 593 -4.72 27.02 -18.29
CA ILE A 593 -3.33 26.64 -18.59
C ILE A 593 -2.74 27.63 -19.59
N THR A 594 -3.48 27.96 -20.65
CA THR A 594 -3.02 28.91 -21.67
C THR A 594 -2.69 30.26 -21.05
N HIS A 595 -3.57 30.77 -20.19
CA HIS A 595 -3.35 32.02 -19.47
C HIS A 595 -2.10 31.97 -18.58
N LEU A 596 -1.93 30.93 -17.76
CA LEU A 596 -0.77 30.83 -16.88
C LEU A 596 0.55 30.64 -17.64
N VAL A 597 0.54 29.94 -18.77
CA VAL A 597 1.70 29.83 -19.67
C VAL A 597 2.01 31.15 -20.38
N ASP A 598 1.00 31.98 -20.63
CA ASP A 598 1.18 33.34 -21.11
C ASP A 598 1.69 34.31 -20.05
N GLN A 599 1.53 34.01 -18.75
CA GLN A 599 1.99 34.86 -17.64
C GLN A 599 3.36 34.48 -17.07
N PHE A 600 3.76 33.21 -17.14
CA PHE A 600 5.01 32.72 -16.55
C PHE A 600 5.88 31.92 -17.53
N ASP A 601 7.18 32.01 -17.35
CA ASP A 601 8.15 31.04 -17.89
C ASP A 601 8.32 29.89 -16.89
N TYR A 602 8.45 28.66 -17.36
CA TYR A 602 8.60 27.48 -16.50
C TYR A 602 9.97 26.86 -16.75
N TYR A 603 10.79 26.78 -15.71
CA TYR A 603 12.00 25.97 -15.70
C TYR A 603 11.72 24.70 -14.92
N ILE A 604 11.69 23.57 -15.63
CA ILE A 604 11.35 22.27 -15.05
C ILE A 604 12.59 21.38 -15.12
N LEU A 605 13.08 20.95 -13.96
CA LEU A 605 14.19 20.00 -13.81
C LEU A 605 13.63 18.69 -13.22
N PRO A 606 13.21 17.72 -14.06
CA PRO A 606 12.52 16.52 -13.57
C PRO A 606 13.36 15.67 -12.62
N VAL A 607 14.67 15.62 -12.83
CA VAL A 607 15.61 14.85 -12.01
C VAL A 607 16.78 15.74 -11.61
N PHE A 608 16.78 16.19 -10.36
CA PHE A 608 17.85 16.98 -9.77
C PHE A 608 19.10 16.11 -9.51
N ASN A 609 18.94 14.97 -8.83
CA ASN A 609 20.04 14.07 -8.48
C ASN A 609 20.15 12.95 -9.52
N VAL A 610 20.64 13.30 -10.72
CA VAL A 610 20.71 12.38 -11.87
C VAL A 610 21.56 11.14 -11.61
N ASP A 611 22.63 11.25 -10.82
CA ASP A 611 23.50 10.13 -10.49
C ASP A 611 22.85 9.17 -9.50
N GLY A 612 22.31 9.71 -8.41
CA GLY A 612 21.56 8.93 -7.45
C GLY A 612 20.37 8.24 -8.13
N TYR A 613 19.62 8.97 -8.97
CA TYR A 613 18.47 8.41 -9.69
C TYR A 613 18.90 7.22 -10.56
N ALA A 614 19.94 7.37 -11.39
CA ALA A 614 20.50 6.26 -12.19
C ALA A 614 20.96 5.08 -11.31
N TYR A 615 21.52 5.36 -10.13
CA TYR A 615 21.94 4.35 -9.17
C TYR A 615 20.74 3.54 -8.62
N THR A 616 19.56 4.14 -8.46
CA THR A 616 18.36 3.42 -8.01
C THR A 616 17.84 2.40 -9.02
N TRP A 617 18.04 2.64 -10.31
CA TRP A 617 17.68 1.70 -11.37
C TRP A 617 18.67 0.53 -11.48
N THR A 618 19.94 0.79 -11.21
CA THR A 618 21.05 -0.11 -11.55
C THR A 618 21.69 -0.82 -10.37
N LYS A 619 21.60 -0.28 -9.15
CA LYS A 619 22.34 -0.77 -7.98
C LYS A 619 21.51 -0.89 -6.70
N ASP A 620 20.85 0.18 -6.26
CA ASP A 620 20.11 0.17 -4.98
C ASP A 620 18.85 1.05 -5.06
N ARG A 621 17.67 0.42 -5.10
CA ARG A 621 16.37 1.09 -5.21
C ARG A 621 16.13 2.17 -4.16
N LEU A 622 16.64 1.95 -2.94
CA LEU A 622 16.37 2.81 -1.79
C LEU A 622 17.51 3.80 -1.55
N TRP A 623 18.44 3.93 -2.51
CA TRP A 623 19.47 4.97 -2.47
C TRP A 623 18.84 6.36 -2.51
N ARG A 624 19.32 7.25 -1.64
CA ARG A 624 18.76 8.61 -1.47
C ARG A 624 19.71 9.70 -1.97
N LYS A 625 20.97 9.64 -1.53
CA LYS A 625 21.99 10.69 -1.63
C LYS A 625 22.53 10.90 -3.05
N THR A 626 23.40 11.88 -3.22
CA THR A 626 24.26 11.99 -4.42
C THR A 626 25.24 10.81 -4.52
N ARG A 627 26.17 10.84 -5.48
CA ARG A 627 27.18 9.78 -5.69
C ARG A 627 28.63 10.24 -5.54
N SER A 628 28.83 11.42 -4.94
CA SER A 628 30.17 11.97 -4.67
C SER A 628 31.00 11.06 -3.76
N LYS A 629 32.33 11.07 -3.93
CA LYS A 629 33.24 10.38 -3.00
C LYS A 629 33.34 11.16 -1.70
N THR A 630 33.32 10.45 -0.58
CA THR A 630 33.52 11.05 0.75
C THR A 630 34.92 10.74 1.30
N SER A 631 35.24 11.28 2.47
CA SER A 631 36.48 10.98 3.20
C SER A 631 36.53 9.56 3.76
N ILE A 632 35.38 8.89 3.92
CA ILE A 632 35.30 7.52 4.42
C ILE A 632 35.16 6.57 3.23
N PRO A 633 36.10 5.62 3.03
CA PRO A 633 35.98 4.60 2.00
C PRO A 633 34.64 3.85 2.12
N LEU A 634 34.00 3.57 0.97
CA LEU A 634 32.68 2.90 0.85
C LEU A 634 31.45 3.75 1.22
N CYS A 635 31.61 4.92 1.82
CA CYS A 635 30.50 5.87 2.02
C CYS A 635 30.51 6.91 0.89
N TYR A 636 29.37 7.03 0.20
CA TYR A 636 29.20 7.88 -0.97
C TYR A 636 28.05 8.86 -0.78
N GLY A 637 28.19 10.04 -1.37
CA GLY A 637 27.18 11.07 -1.46
C GLY A 637 26.91 11.84 -0.19
N ALA A 638 26.48 13.08 -0.36
CA ALA A 638 25.78 13.86 0.66
C ALA A 638 24.27 13.88 0.36
N ASP A 639 23.47 14.20 1.38
CA ASP A 639 22.07 14.55 1.20
C ASP A 639 21.98 15.90 0.48
N PRO A 640 21.51 15.94 -0.78
CA PRO A 640 21.45 17.17 -1.55
C PRO A 640 20.45 18.19 -0.97
N ASN A 641 19.53 17.78 -0.10
CA ASN A 641 18.63 18.68 0.63
C ASN A 641 19.09 18.99 2.07
N ARG A 642 20.39 18.77 2.36
CA ARG A 642 21.10 19.25 3.56
C ARG A 642 22.38 20.02 3.22
N ASN A 643 22.63 20.27 1.95
CA ASN A 643 23.90 20.79 1.44
C ASN A 643 23.84 22.26 0.99
N TRP A 644 22.75 22.98 1.24
CA TRP A 644 22.58 24.38 0.81
C TRP A 644 23.17 25.36 1.83
N ASP A 645 23.74 26.48 1.35
CA ASP A 645 24.38 27.51 2.19
C ASP A 645 23.38 28.43 2.89
N TYR A 646 22.45 27.84 3.64
CA TYR A 646 21.56 28.58 4.51
C TYR A 646 21.38 27.79 5.80
N LYS A 647 21.96 28.32 6.88
CA LYS A 647 21.99 27.66 8.19
C LYS A 647 22.57 26.24 8.11
N TRP A 648 23.55 26.06 7.23
CA TRP A 648 24.05 24.76 6.81
C TRP A 648 24.50 23.89 7.99
N CYS A 649 23.89 22.70 8.11
CA CYS A 649 24.27 21.68 9.08
C CYS A 649 24.16 22.14 10.55
N GLU A 650 23.26 23.08 10.84
CA GLU A 650 22.94 23.57 12.20
C GLU A 650 21.93 22.68 12.94
N GLY A 651 21.12 21.88 12.23
CA GLY A 651 20.14 20.96 12.81
C GLY A 651 19.47 20.03 11.79
N GLY A 652 19.03 18.84 12.20
CA GLY A 652 18.36 17.90 11.29
C GLY A 652 19.23 17.32 10.18
N ALA A 653 20.55 17.40 10.34
CA ALA A 653 21.55 16.93 9.39
C ALA A 653 22.70 16.26 10.14
N SER A 654 23.39 15.34 9.48
CA SER A 654 24.53 14.63 10.05
C SER A 654 25.85 15.10 9.46
N ARG A 655 26.91 15.09 10.28
CA ARG A 655 28.29 15.27 9.81
C ARG A 655 28.98 13.95 9.48
N ASP A 656 28.32 12.82 9.75
CA ASP A 656 28.82 11.49 9.41
C ASP A 656 28.62 11.21 7.91
N PRO A 657 29.69 11.01 7.11
CA PRO A 657 29.59 10.70 5.68
C PRO A 657 28.77 9.46 5.33
N CYS A 658 28.60 8.52 6.26
CA CYS A 658 27.84 7.29 6.06
C CYS A 658 26.34 7.45 6.34
N SER A 659 25.94 8.56 6.97
CA SER A 659 24.53 8.87 7.24
C SER A 659 23.77 9.24 5.97
N ASP A 660 22.48 8.88 5.92
CA ASP A 660 21.56 9.27 4.85
C ASP A 660 21.25 10.77 4.85
N THR A 661 21.45 11.47 5.98
CA THR A 661 21.28 12.93 6.12
C THR A 661 22.62 13.67 6.19
N TYR A 662 23.70 13.08 5.65
CA TYR A 662 25.02 13.70 5.62
C TYR A 662 24.99 15.05 4.90
N CYS A 663 25.36 16.14 5.58
CA CYS A 663 25.25 17.50 5.06
C CYS A 663 26.36 17.90 4.07
N GLY A 664 27.31 16.99 3.77
CA GLY A 664 28.49 17.28 2.95
C GLY A 664 29.66 17.82 3.77
N HIS A 665 30.82 17.99 3.13
CA HIS A 665 32.03 18.50 3.81
C HIS A 665 32.07 20.02 3.95
N LYS A 666 31.24 20.72 3.16
CA LYS A 666 30.93 22.15 3.23
C LYS A 666 29.56 22.39 2.59
N ALA A 667 28.95 23.54 2.83
CA ALA A 667 27.83 24.00 2.03
C ALA A 667 28.22 24.06 0.55
N PHE A 668 27.31 23.65 -0.34
CA PHE A 668 27.54 23.49 -1.77
C PHE A 668 28.77 22.63 -2.07
N SER A 669 28.96 21.53 -1.32
CA SER A 669 29.97 20.52 -1.66
C SER A 669 29.56 19.66 -2.84
N GLU A 670 28.26 19.45 -3.03
CA GLU A 670 27.74 18.67 -4.14
C GLU A 670 27.68 19.55 -5.40
N VAL A 671 28.14 19.00 -6.52
CA VAL A 671 28.20 19.76 -7.77
C VAL A 671 26.79 20.04 -8.32
N GLU A 672 25.84 19.14 -8.01
CA GLU A 672 24.43 19.27 -8.33
C GLU A 672 23.81 20.48 -7.63
N THR A 673 24.00 20.60 -6.31
CA THR A 673 23.47 21.73 -5.51
C THR A 673 24.15 23.04 -5.89
N THR A 674 25.45 23.01 -6.14
CA THR A 674 26.23 24.18 -6.59
C THR A 674 25.70 24.72 -7.92
N GLN A 675 25.43 23.85 -8.90
CA GLN A 675 25.03 24.31 -10.22
C GLN A 675 23.59 24.80 -10.24
N VAL A 676 22.68 24.16 -9.50
CA VAL A 676 21.30 24.66 -9.38
C VAL A 676 21.27 26.00 -8.64
N SER A 677 22.06 26.19 -7.58
CA SER A 677 22.13 27.48 -6.89
C SER A 677 22.69 28.59 -7.79
N GLN A 678 23.68 28.29 -8.63
CA GLN A 678 24.21 29.22 -9.63
C GLN A 678 23.16 29.55 -10.70
N PHE A 679 22.40 28.56 -11.19
CA PHE A 679 21.35 28.81 -12.17
C PHE A 679 20.24 29.69 -11.59
N ILE A 680 19.72 29.36 -10.41
CA ILE A 680 18.69 30.16 -9.74
C ILE A 680 19.22 31.57 -9.45
N GLY A 681 20.46 31.68 -8.97
CA GLY A 681 21.11 32.96 -8.71
C GLY A 681 21.25 33.84 -9.96
N ALA A 682 21.52 33.24 -11.12
CA ALA A 682 21.59 33.94 -12.40
C ALA A 682 20.22 34.42 -12.93
N HIS A 683 19.11 33.92 -12.34
CA HIS A 683 17.73 34.25 -12.72
C HIS A 683 16.93 34.81 -11.53
N ASN A 684 17.60 35.31 -10.48
CA ASN A 684 16.95 35.75 -9.25
C ASN A 684 16.03 37.00 -9.43
N ASP A 685 16.20 37.72 -10.54
CA ASP A 685 15.37 38.85 -10.95
C ASP A 685 14.03 38.40 -11.56
N THR A 686 13.98 37.17 -12.08
CA THR A 686 12.81 36.63 -12.80
C THR A 686 12.11 35.51 -12.06
N ILE A 687 12.82 34.60 -11.39
CA ILE A 687 12.21 33.49 -10.66
C ILE A 687 11.50 34.02 -9.41
N VAL A 688 10.17 33.91 -9.40
CA VAL A 688 9.32 34.37 -8.28
C VAL A 688 8.75 33.22 -7.46
N HIS A 689 8.79 32.01 -8.01
CA HIS A 689 8.27 30.80 -7.40
C HIS A 689 9.27 29.65 -7.55
N TYR A 690 9.56 28.99 -6.44
CA TYR A 690 10.35 27.77 -6.36
C TYR A 690 9.51 26.69 -5.70
N ILE A 691 9.46 25.50 -6.29
CA ILE A 691 8.92 24.33 -5.61
C ILE A 691 9.73 23.08 -5.92
N ASN A 692 10.03 22.35 -4.86
CA ASN A 692 10.67 21.04 -4.91
C ASN A 692 9.65 19.97 -4.55
N PHE A 693 9.52 18.97 -5.41
CA PHE A 693 8.69 17.80 -5.16
C PHE A 693 9.53 16.67 -4.53
N HIS A 694 9.06 16.20 -3.39
CA HIS A 694 9.55 15.05 -2.62
C HIS A 694 8.47 13.96 -2.52
N SER A 695 8.81 12.84 -1.90
CA SER A 695 7.83 11.89 -1.37
C SER A 695 8.44 11.15 -0.19
N PHE A 696 7.69 10.71 0.81
CA PHE A 696 6.23 10.66 0.93
C PHE A 696 5.83 11.33 2.24
N SER A 697 4.59 11.79 2.35
CA SER A 697 3.88 12.11 3.62
C SER A 697 2.61 12.93 3.37
N GLN A 698 2.34 13.38 2.14
CA GLN A 698 1.24 14.29 1.81
C GLN A 698 1.33 15.62 2.56
N LEU A 699 2.42 16.35 2.36
CA LEU A 699 2.69 17.65 2.99
C LEU A 699 2.90 18.74 1.95
N TRP A 700 2.44 19.97 2.21
CA TRP A 700 2.70 21.15 1.37
C TRP A 700 3.30 22.26 2.24
N MET A 701 4.62 22.39 2.23
CA MET A 701 5.34 23.09 3.29
C MET A 701 6.03 24.37 2.82
N THR A 702 6.18 25.30 3.76
CA THR A 702 6.82 26.61 3.58
C THR A 702 8.07 26.74 4.46
N PRO A 703 8.97 27.70 4.21
CA PRO A 703 10.04 28.04 5.15
C PRO A 703 9.51 28.41 6.54
N TRP A 704 10.30 28.31 7.61
CA TRP A 704 11.66 27.78 7.63
C TRP A 704 11.68 26.28 7.98
N GLY A 705 12.66 25.56 7.46
CA GLY A 705 13.02 24.20 7.85
C GLY A 705 14.05 24.14 8.97
N TYR A 706 15.05 25.02 8.98
CA TYR A 706 16.09 25.02 10.02
C TYR A 706 15.58 25.41 11.42
N THR A 707 14.36 25.95 11.52
CA THR A 707 13.76 26.41 12.79
C THR A 707 12.23 26.27 12.75
N THR A 708 11.60 26.17 13.92
CA THR A 708 10.14 26.26 14.06
C THR A 708 9.62 27.69 14.01
N LYS A 709 10.50 28.69 14.04
CA LYS A 709 10.12 30.09 13.85
C LYS A 709 9.60 30.30 12.43
N LYS A 710 8.55 31.11 12.31
CA LYS A 710 7.94 31.44 11.03
C LYS A 710 8.66 32.64 10.39
N PRO A 711 8.88 32.66 9.05
CA PRO A 711 9.35 33.85 8.34
C PRO A 711 8.33 34.98 8.39
N ASP A 712 8.77 36.22 8.13
CA ASP A 712 7.88 37.39 8.03
C ASP A 712 6.80 37.18 6.95
N GLN A 713 7.16 36.54 5.84
CA GLN A 713 6.27 36.24 4.72
C GLN A 713 5.43 34.97 4.94
N PHE A 714 5.47 34.35 6.13
CA PHE A 714 4.81 33.06 6.38
C PHE A 714 3.33 33.07 6.00
N LYS A 715 2.58 34.11 6.39
CA LYS A 715 1.13 34.18 6.11
C LYS A 715 0.85 34.17 4.60
N LEU A 716 1.64 34.91 3.83
CA LEU A 716 1.54 34.95 2.38
C LEU A 716 1.86 33.58 1.76
N GLN A 717 2.92 32.91 2.22
CA GLN A 717 3.29 31.59 1.72
C GLN A 717 2.24 30.52 2.09
N ASP A 718 1.75 30.53 3.34
CA ASP A 718 0.80 29.57 3.89
C ASP A 718 -0.59 29.71 3.24
N ASP A 719 -1.04 30.94 2.93
CA ASP A 719 -2.26 31.16 2.16
C ASP A 719 -2.16 30.57 0.74
N GLY A 720 -1.00 30.66 0.11
CA GLY A 720 -0.70 29.96 -1.14
C GLY A 720 -0.76 28.43 -0.99
N SER A 721 -0.19 27.89 0.10
CA SER A 721 -0.27 26.44 0.40
C SER A 721 -1.72 25.99 0.60
N ALA A 722 -2.52 26.78 1.32
CA ALA A 722 -3.93 26.49 1.53
C ALA A 722 -4.72 26.48 0.22
N ALA A 723 -4.45 27.43 -0.69
CA ALA A 723 -5.05 27.45 -2.02
C ALA A 723 -4.70 26.17 -2.81
N ALA A 724 -3.43 25.76 -2.78
CA ALA A 724 -2.96 24.55 -3.44
C ALA A 724 -3.60 23.27 -2.86
N VAL A 725 -3.54 23.10 -1.54
CA VAL A 725 -4.07 21.92 -0.83
C VAL A 725 -5.57 21.79 -1.02
N ASN A 726 -6.34 22.89 -0.98
CA ASN A 726 -7.77 22.86 -1.22
C ASN A 726 -8.11 22.37 -2.63
N ALA A 727 -7.40 22.88 -3.64
CA ALA A 727 -7.60 22.48 -5.04
C ALA A 727 -7.18 21.02 -5.28
N LEU A 728 -6.05 20.60 -4.71
CA LEU A 728 -5.57 19.22 -4.73
C LEU A 728 -6.60 18.27 -4.10
N THR A 729 -7.07 18.60 -2.90
CA THR A 729 -8.05 17.80 -2.15
C THR A 729 -9.35 17.65 -2.92
N ALA A 730 -9.78 18.66 -3.68
CA ALA A 730 -11.00 18.60 -4.47
C ALA A 730 -10.98 17.56 -5.61
N VAL A 731 -9.80 17.09 -6.04
CA VAL A 731 -9.68 16.12 -7.14
C VAL A 731 -10.05 14.71 -6.68
N TYR A 732 -9.43 14.22 -5.60
CA TYR A 732 -9.59 12.84 -5.12
C TYR A 732 -9.91 12.70 -3.62
N GLY A 733 -10.04 13.81 -2.89
CA GLY A 733 -10.21 13.81 -1.43
C GLY A 733 -8.91 13.57 -0.66
N THR A 734 -7.76 13.52 -1.34
CA THR A 734 -6.44 13.30 -0.73
C THR A 734 -6.10 14.45 0.21
N GLN A 735 -5.84 14.13 1.48
CA GLN A 735 -5.59 15.13 2.51
C GLN A 735 -4.10 15.45 2.59
N TYR A 736 -3.74 16.72 2.37
CA TYR A 736 -2.39 17.23 2.59
C TYR A 736 -2.37 18.14 3.82
N VAL A 737 -1.30 18.06 4.61
CA VAL A 737 -1.06 19.02 5.70
C VAL A 737 -0.12 20.11 5.20
N HIS A 738 -0.45 21.39 5.45
CA HIS A 738 0.42 22.50 5.12
C HIS A 738 0.92 23.27 6.34
N GLY A 739 2.06 23.95 6.19
CA GLY A 739 2.66 24.78 7.23
C GLY A 739 4.18 24.89 7.11
N ASN A 740 4.84 25.50 8.09
CA ASN A 740 6.29 25.67 8.04
C ASN A 740 7.02 24.33 8.27
N ILE A 741 8.05 24.03 7.48
CA ILE A 741 8.79 22.75 7.50
C ILE A 741 9.21 22.35 8.92
N GLY A 742 9.87 23.24 9.67
CA GLY A 742 10.41 22.94 10.99
C GLY A 742 9.35 22.47 12.00
N ALA A 743 8.13 23.01 11.92
CA ALA A 743 7.02 22.61 12.78
C ALA A 743 6.26 21.41 12.22
N THR A 744 5.95 21.43 10.91
CA THR A 744 5.11 20.44 10.24
C THR A 744 5.77 19.08 10.16
N ILE A 745 7.03 19.00 9.70
CA ILE A 745 7.74 17.73 9.52
C ILE A 745 8.84 17.54 10.56
N TYR A 746 9.89 18.38 10.53
CA TYR A 746 11.02 18.43 11.48
C TYR A 746 12.02 19.51 11.12
N ILE A 747 12.92 19.78 12.08
CA ILE A 747 14.05 20.68 11.85
C ILE A 747 14.94 20.06 10.77
N ALA A 748 15.14 20.77 9.68
CA ALA A 748 15.98 20.36 8.56
C ALA A 748 16.77 21.57 8.08
N SER A 749 18.07 21.61 8.36
CA SER A 749 18.94 22.72 7.97
C SER A 749 19.66 22.48 6.64
N GLY A 750 20.06 23.54 5.94
CA GLY A 750 20.71 23.43 4.64
C GLY A 750 19.82 22.85 3.53
N ASN A 751 18.51 23.11 3.59
CA ASN A 751 17.54 22.67 2.58
C ASN A 751 17.34 23.73 1.48
N THR A 752 16.78 23.30 0.34
CA THR A 752 16.52 24.11 -0.85
C THR A 752 15.63 25.32 -0.54
N VAL A 753 14.47 25.07 0.07
CA VAL A 753 13.38 26.05 0.24
C VAL A 753 13.80 27.19 1.16
N ASP A 754 14.57 26.89 2.21
CA ASP A 754 15.15 27.90 3.08
C ASP A 754 16.18 28.76 2.34
N TRP A 755 17.06 28.15 1.54
CA TRP A 755 18.03 28.92 0.77
C TRP A 755 17.38 29.79 -0.31
N THR A 756 16.37 29.27 -1.03
CA THR A 756 15.68 30.06 -2.07
C THR A 756 14.91 31.23 -1.47
N SER A 757 14.26 31.04 -0.31
CA SER A 757 13.56 32.11 0.38
C SER A 757 14.50 33.10 1.06
N GLY A 758 15.58 32.62 1.69
CA GLY A 758 16.45 33.42 2.56
C GLY A 758 17.68 34.01 1.90
N THR A 759 18.10 33.49 0.74
CA THR A 759 19.28 33.97 0.00
C THR A 759 18.94 34.36 -1.43
N ALA A 760 18.15 33.57 -2.15
CA ALA A 760 17.77 33.89 -3.53
C ALA A 760 16.57 34.87 -3.63
N ASN A 761 15.96 35.26 -2.50
CA ASN A 761 14.79 36.15 -2.42
C ASN A 761 13.56 35.67 -3.22
N VAL A 762 13.41 34.36 -3.38
CA VAL A 762 12.23 33.76 -4.00
C VAL A 762 11.13 33.61 -2.93
N ILE A 763 10.22 34.59 -2.89
CA ILE A 763 9.18 34.67 -1.85
C ILE A 763 8.30 33.40 -1.83
N PHE A 764 7.86 32.92 -2.98
CA PHE A 764 6.97 31.76 -3.08
C PHE A 764 7.78 30.47 -3.19
N SER A 765 8.45 30.09 -2.10
CA SER A 765 9.25 28.87 -2.00
C SER A 765 8.50 27.77 -1.24
N TYR A 766 8.39 26.57 -1.82
CA TYR A 766 7.67 25.43 -1.24
C TYR A 766 8.41 24.09 -1.35
N ALA A 767 8.18 23.20 -0.39
CA ALA A 767 8.51 21.77 -0.49
C ALA A 767 7.22 20.94 -0.40
N VAL A 768 7.03 19.99 -1.30
CA VAL A 768 5.85 19.13 -1.33
C VAL A 768 6.25 17.68 -1.12
N GLU A 769 5.76 17.04 -0.07
CA GLU A 769 5.84 15.59 0.09
C GLU A 769 4.62 14.96 -0.57
N LEU A 770 4.79 14.29 -1.70
CA LEU A 770 3.71 13.66 -2.45
C LEU A 770 3.14 12.43 -1.72
N ARG A 771 2.24 11.69 -2.41
CA ARG A 771 1.70 10.43 -1.91
C ARG A 771 2.81 9.43 -1.56
N ASP A 772 2.59 8.54 -0.61
CA ASP A 772 1.41 8.38 0.26
C ASP A 772 1.73 8.76 1.72
N THR A 773 1.08 8.12 2.70
CA THR A 773 1.36 8.30 4.14
C THR A 773 2.10 7.10 4.74
N GLY A 774 2.82 6.35 3.91
CA GLY A 774 3.66 5.22 4.31
C GLY A 774 3.02 3.84 4.19
N GLU A 775 1.97 3.67 3.36
CA GLU A 775 1.48 2.33 2.99
C GLU A 775 2.46 1.65 2.02
N TYR A 776 2.87 2.40 1.00
CA TYR A 776 3.89 2.04 0.03
C TYR A 776 5.16 2.86 0.21
N GLY A 777 5.06 4.07 0.77
CA GLY A 777 6.17 5.01 0.91
C GLY A 777 6.85 5.26 -0.44
N PHE A 778 8.16 5.04 -0.51
CA PHE A 778 8.93 5.24 -1.74
C PHE A 778 8.61 4.22 -2.86
N LEU A 779 7.84 3.16 -2.57
CA LEU A 779 7.47 2.10 -3.50
C LEU A 779 6.04 2.25 -4.05
N LEU A 780 5.55 3.50 -4.15
CA LEU A 780 4.22 3.81 -4.64
C LEU A 780 3.93 3.13 -6.01
N PRO A 781 2.82 2.39 -6.17
CA PRO A 781 2.51 1.67 -7.40
C PRO A 781 2.34 2.58 -8.62
N GLU A 782 2.63 2.04 -9.80
CA GLU A 782 2.53 2.79 -11.08
C GLU A 782 1.10 3.32 -11.36
N ASP A 783 0.06 2.62 -10.91
CA ASP A 783 -1.34 3.06 -11.10
C ASP A 783 -1.73 4.28 -10.24
N GLN A 784 -0.86 4.71 -9.33
CA GLN A 784 -1.01 5.95 -8.56
C GLN A 784 -0.31 7.15 -9.21
N ILE A 785 0.51 6.96 -10.25
CA ILE A 785 1.28 8.06 -10.87
C ILE A 785 0.34 9.13 -11.46
N ILE A 786 -0.64 8.71 -12.27
CA ILE A 786 -1.59 9.63 -12.90
C ILE A 786 -2.48 10.33 -11.85
N PRO A 787 -3.10 9.63 -10.87
CA PRO A 787 -3.82 10.29 -9.79
C PRO A 787 -2.98 11.34 -9.03
N THR A 788 -1.73 11.04 -8.68
CA THR A 788 -0.85 11.99 -8.02
C THR A 788 -0.53 13.18 -8.94
N GLY A 789 -0.23 12.94 -10.22
CA GLY A 789 0.01 14.01 -11.18
C GLY A 789 -1.19 14.96 -11.36
N GLN A 790 -2.41 14.41 -11.41
CA GLN A 790 -3.64 15.18 -11.61
C GLN A 790 -3.99 16.06 -10.41
N GLU A 791 -3.91 15.53 -9.19
CA GLU A 791 -4.19 16.31 -7.98
C GLU A 791 -3.12 17.37 -7.72
N THR A 792 -1.84 17.04 -7.94
CA THR A 792 -0.75 18.01 -7.79
C THR A 792 -0.84 19.11 -8.84
N LEU A 793 -1.17 18.80 -10.10
CA LEU A 793 -1.43 19.81 -11.13
C LEU A 793 -2.54 20.78 -10.70
N ALA A 794 -3.64 20.28 -10.14
CA ALA A 794 -4.72 21.14 -9.65
C ALA A 794 -4.24 22.08 -8.54
N GLY A 795 -3.41 21.57 -7.61
CA GLY A 795 -2.76 22.38 -6.56
C GLY A 795 -1.86 23.47 -7.15
N GLU A 796 -0.97 23.11 -8.07
CA GLU A 796 -0.06 24.05 -8.74
C GLU A 796 -0.82 25.14 -9.51
N MET A 797 -1.88 24.78 -10.26
CA MET A 797 -2.66 25.76 -11.00
C MET A 797 -3.36 26.77 -10.07
N ALA A 798 -3.80 26.34 -8.88
CA ALA A 798 -4.37 27.24 -7.88
C ALA A 798 -3.30 28.13 -7.23
N LEU A 799 -2.14 27.56 -6.90
CA LEU A 799 -1.01 28.31 -6.35
C LEU A 799 -0.50 29.37 -7.34
N LEU A 800 -0.33 29.03 -8.60
CA LEU A 800 0.13 29.97 -9.61
C LEU A 800 -0.84 31.13 -9.84
N LYS A 801 -2.16 30.88 -9.78
CA LYS A 801 -3.16 31.95 -9.81
C LYS A 801 -3.06 32.88 -8.59
N TYR A 802 -2.80 32.30 -7.42
CA TYR A 802 -2.55 33.09 -6.21
C TYR A 802 -1.29 33.96 -6.36
N ILE A 803 -0.20 33.39 -6.87
CA ILE A 803 1.07 34.09 -7.11
C ILE A 803 0.90 35.19 -8.17
N GLU A 804 0.20 34.92 -9.27
CA GLU A 804 -0.10 35.89 -10.32
C GLU A 804 -0.73 37.15 -9.74
N GLY A 805 -1.71 36.99 -8.84
CA GLY A 805 -2.39 38.11 -8.19
C GLY A 805 -1.50 38.96 -7.27
N HIS A 806 -0.31 38.48 -6.87
CA HIS A 806 0.65 39.23 -6.06
C HIS A 806 1.82 39.77 -6.88
N VAL A 807 2.16 39.11 -7.99
CA VAL A 807 3.27 39.48 -8.86
C VAL A 807 2.83 40.48 -9.93
N TYR A 808 1.62 40.32 -10.47
CA TYR A 808 1.07 41.13 -11.56
C TYR A 808 -0.26 41.83 -11.22
N GLY A 809 -0.70 41.73 -9.97
CA GLY A 809 -2.00 42.18 -9.46
C GLY A 809 -2.24 43.68 -9.40
#